data_AF-A0A1C5CWY3-F1
#
_entry.id   AF-A0A1C5CWY3-F1
#
_cell.length_a   1.000
_cell.length_b   1.000
_cell.length_c   1.000
_cell.angle_alpha   90.00
_cell.angle_beta   90.00
_cell.angle_gamma   90.00
#
_symmetry.space_group_name_H-M   'P 1'
#
loop_
_entity.id
_entity.type
_entity.pdbx_description
1 polymer ?
#
loop_
_entity_poly.entity_id
_entity_poly.type
_entity_poly.pdbx_seq_one_letter_code
_entity_poly.pdbx_strand_id
1 'polypeptide(L)'
;MPLVSRTRISIPGRALLAVLLTVCGPALPTAPTAHADGPVTLSRDGQITDKVGALGDRRDQVTAALDRLYADRRIQLFVVYVRDFSGRSAQSWADETANRNGLGREDVLLAVATHDRQYAYTVEQGSRLTDVQLQDVANTAIEPALREHDWAGAAIGAANGYSAVLADKAVPTPTITPGVADPGTGNSGGTSATDLILPVVVVVGAAAVAGYAYTRRRRRATTRTTPGATGWGPGSAGSGPPSRPPTPLPELDARAKELLVDTDDAVRTSEEELGFATAQFGEEAAAPFTEAVTYAKGELTAAFRLRQQLDDAFPEDDATRRRMLDEIISRCTDANNRLDAVSEDFDRLRALEHNAPQALVTAETAFRALAGRVGAAEAALTAMRSGYAESASAPVAGAVEQAKDRLVFATSGLNRARQSVDSGNNAAAAVYVRATEGAVDQATTLVDAVDRRSRELAEAAGRLTAALTETETDLADAGGLLEGTAEGVSTADLRGRIARAESVLGDVKGEMQAGPYDPIDALRRVEEADAALDEALAGAREQEQGDRRARSLLDQATLTARSAIAAAVDCITTNRGAVGSQARTRLAEAQRRLDRSRELAGTGDPQGALAQAQQADSLAGQARSLAEQDVGSYGGRSGPGGMQGGGGGVGGAVLGGIILGGLLGGGGGRGGGGYGGGFGGGGGPGSFGGGGTRGRRGGGGRF
;
A
#
# COMPACT_ATOMS: atom_id res chain seq x y z
N MET A 1 0.10 69.43 -54.37
CA MET A 1 -1.28 69.83 -54.74
C MET A 1 -1.59 69.22 -56.10
N PRO A 2 -2.85 68.93 -56.46
CA PRO A 2 -3.99 68.54 -55.61
C PRO A 2 -4.69 67.24 -56.08
N LEU A 3 -5.60 66.74 -55.23
CA LEU A 3 -6.94 66.13 -55.45
C LEU A 3 -7.36 65.74 -56.90
N VAL A 4 -8.10 64.64 -57.12
CA VAL A 4 -9.57 64.48 -56.89
C VAL A 4 -9.91 62.96 -56.89
N SER A 5 -10.52 62.37 -55.84
CA SER A 5 -11.99 62.12 -55.62
C SER A 5 -12.63 61.10 -56.60
N ARG A 6 -13.59 60.20 -56.26
CA ARG A 6 -14.47 59.89 -55.09
C ARG A 6 -14.76 58.36 -55.11
N THR A 7 -15.40 57.66 -54.15
CA THR A 7 -16.74 57.83 -53.52
C THR A 7 -16.80 57.11 -52.14
N ARG A 8 -17.88 57.25 -51.34
CA ARG A 8 -17.98 56.87 -49.91
C ARG A 8 -19.08 55.85 -49.56
N ILE A 9 -19.07 55.44 -48.27
CA ILE A 9 -20.10 54.84 -47.36
C ILE A 9 -19.92 53.33 -47.13
N SER A 10 -19.97 52.74 -45.92
CA SER A 10 -19.67 53.09 -44.50
C SER A 10 -19.51 51.75 -43.71
N ILE A 11 -18.82 51.52 -42.59
CA ILE A 11 -18.45 52.25 -41.34
C ILE A 11 -19.64 52.39 -40.35
N PRO A 12 -19.53 52.05 -39.02
CA PRO A 12 -18.46 51.42 -38.21
C PRO A 12 -18.86 50.00 -37.70
N GLY A 13 -18.22 49.28 -36.76
CA GLY A 13 -16.92 49.46 -36.06
C GLY A 13 -16.94 49.13 -34.55
N ARG A 14 -16.70 47.86 -34.18
CA ARG A 14 -16.26 47.29 -32.86
C ARG A 14 -16.75 47.93 -31.53
N ALA A 15 -17.51 47.16 -30.73
CA ALA A 15 -17.20 46.87 -29.30
C ALA A 15 -18.15 45.84 -28.64
N LEU A 16 -17.56 45.01 -27.76
CA LEU A 16 -18.08 44.29 -26.56
C LEU A 16 -19.44 43.52 -26.52
N LEU A 17 -19.29 42.28 -25.99
CA LEU A 17 -20.15 41.57 -25.01
C LEU A 17 -21.53 40.98 -25.39
N ALA A 18 -21.75 39.77 -24.82
CA ALA A 18 -22.99 39.26 -24.20
C ALA A 18 -24.05 38.46 -25.02
N VAL A 19 -24.30 37.24 -24.49
CA VAL A 19 -25.63 36.72 -24.05
C VAL A 19 -26.47 35.78 -24.97
N LEU A 20 -26.58 34.52 -24.49
CA LEU A 20 -27.71 33.54 -24.51
C LEU A 20 -28.13 32.73 -25.78
N LEU A 21 -28.14 31.40 -25.59
CA LEU A 21 -29.23 30.41 -25.89
C LEU A 21 -29.57 30.04 -27.37
N THR A 22 -29.82 28.77 -27.77
CA THR A 22 -29.70 27.43 -27.12
C THR A 22 -29.64 26.30 -28.17
N VAL A 23 -29.50 25.05 -27.70
CA VAL A 23 -29.81 23.70 -28.28
C VAL A 23 -28.53 22.83 -28.29
N CYS A 24 -28.25 22.03 -27.25
CA CYS A 24 -28.79 20.69 -26.94
C CYS A 24 -28.56 19.68 -28.08
N GLY A 25 -27.82 18.58 -27.93
CA GLY A 25 -27.06 17.98 -26.81
C GLY A 25 -26.57 16.57 -27.25
N PRO A 26 -26.21 15.63 -26.37
CA PRO A 26 -25.89 15.74 -24.94
C PRO A 26 -24.40 15.43 -24.67
N ALA A 27 -23.72 16.23 -23.86
CA ALA A 27 -22.43 15.85 -23.28
C ALA A 27 -22.67 15.13 -21.95
N LEU A 28 -22.23 13.87 -21.83
CA LEU A 28 -22.14 13.21 -20.53
C LEU A 28 -20.98 13.87 -19.75
N PRO A 29 -21.22 14.49 -18.59
CA PRO A 29 -20.13 14.96 -17.75
C PRO A 29 -19.44 13.73 -17.13
N THR A 30 -18.23 13.42 -17.58
CA THR A 30 -17.31 12.57 -16.81
C THR A 30 -17.04 13.29 -15.49
N ALA A 31 -17.69 12.83 -14.41
CA ALA A 31 -17.49 13.40 -13.09
C ALA A 31 -16.00 13.31 -12.73
N PRO A 32 -15.40 14.36 -12.14
CA PRO A 32 -14.06 14.25 -11.60
C PRO A 32 -14.09 13.18 -10.51
N THR A 33 -13.23 12.15 -10.63
CA THR A 33 -13.05 11.14 -9.59
C THR A 33 -12.40 11.81 -8.38
N ALA A 34 -13.22 12.29 -7.45
CA ALA A 34 -12.76 12.90 -6.22
C ALA A 34 -11.84 11.93 -5.46
N HIS A 35 -10.67 12.42 -5.04
CA HIS A 35 -9.73 11.60 -4.28
C HIS A 35 -10.28 11.31 -2.89
N ALA A 36 -10.20 10.03 -2.48
CA ALA A 36 -10.67 9.57 -1.18
C ALA A 36 -9.88 10.19 -0.02
N ASP A 37 -10.56 10.49 1.09
CA ASP A 37 -9.98 11.25 2.19
C ASP A 37 -9.19 10.38 3.18
N GLY A 38 -7.89 10.23 2.92
CA GLY A 38 -6.96 9.60 3.87
C GLY A 38 -6.76 10.39 5.18
N PRO A 39 -6.24 9.75 6.24
CA PRO A 39 -6.05 10.35 7.57
C PRO A 39 -5.39 11.73 7.56
N VAL A 40 -6.09 12.72 8.13
CA VAL A 40 -5.82 14.14 7.88
C VAL A 40 -4.84 14.76 8.86
N THR A 41 -4.14 15.81 8.44
CA THR A 41 -3.61 16.79 9.39
C THR A 41 -4.76 17.66 9.88
N LEU A 42 -4.91 17.80 11.19
CA LEU A 42 -5.92 18.68 11.79
C LEU A 42 -5.52 20.15 11.55
N SER A 43 -6.52 21.05 11.58
CA SER A 43 -6.24 22.48 11.50
C SER A 43 -5.32 22.94 12.63
N ARG A 44 -4.28 23.71 12.28
CA ARG A 44 -3.35 24.32 13.25
C ARG A 44 -3.97 25.50 14.00
N ASP A 45 -5.05 26.04 13.45
CA ASP A 45 -5.67 27.30 13.89
C ASP A 45 -7.02 27.08 14.60
N GLY A 46 -7.41 25.82 14.88
CA GLY A 46 -8.61 25.52 15.67
C GLY A 46 -9.07 24.06 15.65
N GLN A 47 -10.03 23.72 16.52
CA GLN A 47 -10.48 22.34 16.77
C GLN A 47 -11.35 21.70 15.65
N ILE A 48 -11.64 22.40 14.54
CA ILE A 48 -12.61 21.96 13.53
C ILE A 48 -11.98 21.83 12.14
N THR A 49 -11.91 20.61 11.63
CA THR A 49 -11.50 20.29 10.26
C THR A 49 -12.71 19.82 9.45
N ASP A 50 -13.26 20.68 8.60
CA ASP A 50 -14.45 20.37 7.78
C ASP A 50 -14.07 20.43 6.30
N LYS A 51 -13.99 19.28 5.63
CA LYS A 51 -13.65 19.18 4.20
C LYS A 51 -14.87 19.18 3.28
N VAL A 52 -16.06 18.93 3.81
CA VAL A 52 -17.31 18.72 3.05
C VAL A 52 -18.30 19.88 3.19
N GLY A 53 -18.04 20.81 4.11
CA GLY A 53 -18.95 21.92 4.43
C GLY A 53 -20.12 21.49 5.31
N ALA A 54 -19.98 20.42 6.08
CA ALA A 54 -21.04 19.81 6.88
C ALA A 54 -21.62 20.75 7.94
N LEU A 55 -20.83 21.73 8.42
CA LEU A 55 -21.26 22.63 9.48
C LEU A 55 -22.04 23.87 9.01
N GLY A 56 -21.96 24.23 7.73
CA GLY A 56 -22.67 25.38 7.16
C GLY A 56 -22.51 26.68 7.97
N ASP A 57 -23.63 27.36 8.19
CA ASP A 57 -23.77 28.57 9.02
C ASP A 57 -23.65 28.31 10.53
N ARG A 58 -23.80 27.05 10.97
CA ARG A 58 -23.74 26.64 12.38
C ARG A 58 -22.32 26.37 12.89
N ARG A 59 -21.28 26.57 12.07
CA ARG A 59 -19.87 26.40 12.46
C ARG A 59 -19.52 27.13 13.76
N ASP A 60 -19.96 28.36 13.92
CA ASP A 60 -19.68 29.17 15.13
C ASP A 60 -20.36 28.62 16.39
N GLN A 61 -21.51 27.96 16.25
CA GLN A 61 -22.19 27.27 17.35
C GLN A 61 -21.38 26.06 17.83
N VAL A 62 -20.74 25.34 16.90
CA VAL A 62 -19.81 24.24 17.22
C VAL A 62 -18.57 24.80 17.91
N THR A 63 -17.92 25.83 17.34
CA THR A 63 -16.74 26.47 17.94
C THR A 63 -17.01 26.88 19.40
N ALA A 64 -18.11 27.60 19.66
CA ALA A 64 -18.48 28.04 21.01
C ALA A 64 -18.80 26.89 21.99
N ALA A 65 -19.21 25.71 21.50
CA ALA A 65 -19.41 24.52 22.33
C ALA A 65 -18.07 23.83 22.67
N LEU A 66 -17.16 23.74 21.69
CA LEU A 66 -15.82 23.19 21.86
C LEU A 66 -14.96 24.06 22.79
N ASP A 67 -15.00 25.39 22.60
CA ASP A 67 -14.34 26.38 23.46
C ASP A 67 -14.83 26.28 24.92
N ARG A 68 -16.15 26.12 25.12
CA ARG A 68 -16.73 25.94 26.46
C ARG A 68 -16.25 24.65 27.12
N LEU A 69 -16.21 23.52 26.40
CA LEU A 69 -15.68 22.26 26.95
C LEU A 69 -14.23 22.42 27.40
N TYR A 70 -13.39 23.08 26.60
CA TYR A 70 -12.01 23.34 26.97
C TYR A 70 -11.89 24.30 28.16
N ALA A 71 -12.69 25.37 28.22
CA ALA A 71 -12.69 26.31 29.34
C ALA A 71 -13.17 25.68 30.66
N ASP A 72 -14.28 24.95 30.65
CA ASP A 72 -14.96 24.42 31.84
C ASP A 72 -14.37 23.09 32.34
N ARG A 73 -13.73 22.29 31.46
CA ARG A 73 -13.24 20.94 31.79
C ARG A 73 -11.78 20.66 31.43
N ARG A 74 -11.12 21.53 30.66
CA ARG A 74 -9.79 21.29 30.08
C ARG A 74 -9.74 20.01 29.24
N ILE A 75 -10.79 19.75 28.46
CA ILE A 75 -10.82 18.72 27.42
C ILE A 75 -10.85 19.41 26.06
N GLN A 76 -9.97 19.02 25.15
CA GLN A 76 -9.90 19.58 23.81
C GLN A 76 -10.51 18.59 22.79
N LEU A 77 -11.82 18.74 22.55
CA LEU A 77 -12.51 17.95 21.53
C LEU A 77 -12.21 18.51 20.14
N PHE A 78 -11.53 17.73 19.30
CA PHE A 78 -11.35 17.96 17.88
C PHE A 78 -12.46 17.27 17.09
N VAL A 79 -12.95 17.93 16.04
CA VAL A 79 -14.01 17.39 15.18
C VAL A 79 -13.58 17.44 13.71
N VAL A 80 -13.80 16.32 13.00
CA VAL A 80 -13.40 16.14 11.61
C VAL A 80 -14.57 15.64 10.77
N TYR A 81 -14.87 16.36 9.69
CA TYR A 81 -15.85 15.96 8.67
C TYR A 81 -15.14 15.68 7.35
N VAL A 82 -15.32 14.46 6.85
CA VAL A 82 -14.82 13.97 5.56
C VAL A 82 -15.96 13.35 4.77
N ARG A 83 -15.73 13.08 3.48
CA ARG A 83 -16.70 12.37 2.64
C ARG A 83 -16.81 10.89 3.07
N ASP A 84 -15.67 10.21 3.02
CA ASP A 84 -15.50 8.77 3.20
C ASP A 84 -14.24 8.49 4.04
N PHE A 85 -14.09 7.26 4.54
CA PHE A 85 -12.87 6.82 5.24
C PHE A 85 -11.89 6.04 4.34
N SER A 86 -11.95 6.23 3.01
CA SER A 86 -11.05 5.59 2.04
C SER A 86 -11.00 4.06 2.13
N GLY A 87 -12.12 3.42 2.47
CA GLY A 87 -12.22 1.96 2.65
C GLY A 87 -11.57 1.41 3.93
N ARG A 88 -11.12 2.27 4.86
CA ARG A 88 -10.69 1.87 6.21
C ARG A 88 -11.89 1.79 7.15
N SER A 89 -11.74 1.10 8.29
CA SER A 89 -12.71 1.22 9.38
C SER A 89 -12.62 2.62 9.99
N ALA A 90 -13.76 3.19 10.38
CA ALA A 90 -13.85 4.51 11.01
C ALA A 90 -12.91 4.64 12.22
N GLN A 91 -12.83 3.58 13.04
CA GLN A 91 -11.96 3.52 14.20
C GLN A 91 -10.47 3.61 13.82
N SER A 92 -9.99 2.77 12.90
CA SER A 92 -8.60 2.80 12.43
C SER A 92 -8.24 4.14 11.78
N TRP A 93 -9.17 4.75 11.05
CA TRP A 93 -8.98 6.07 10.45
C TRP A 93 -8.87 7.17 11.52
N ALA A 94 -9.71 7.12 12.55
CA ALA A 94 -9.68 8.07 13.67
C ALA A 94 -8.42 7.91 14.52
N ASP A 95 -8.02 6.68 14.87
CA ASP A 95 -6.83 6.42 15.69
C ASP A 95 -5.54 6.85 14.98
N GLU A 96 -5.38 6.53 13.68
CA GLU A 96 -4.27 7.03 12.86
C GLU A 96 -4.30 8.57 12.76
N THR A 97 -5.48 9.19 12.65
CA THR A 97 -5.60 10.66 12.66
C THR A 97 -5.22 11.26 14.01
N ALA A 98 -5.62 10.66 15.13
CA ALA A 98 -5.27 11.13 16.47
C ALA A 98 -3.76 10.99 16.74
N ASN A 99 -3.16 9.86 16.35
CA ASN A 99 -1.73 9.59 16.50
C ASN A 99 -0.88 10.52 15.61
N ARG A 100 -1.24 10.67 14.34
CA ARG A 100 -0.56 11.57 13.38
C ARG A 100 -0.54 13.04 13.82
N ASN A 101 -1.52 13.47 14.60
CA ASN A 101 -1.61 14.82 15.15
C ASN A 101 -1.22 14.92 16.63
N GLY A 102 -0.75 13.82 17.24
CA GLY A 102 -0.15 13.79 18.58
C GLY A 102 -1.10 13.85 19.77
N LEU A 103 -2.41 13.67 19.55
CA LEU A 103 -3.48 13.95 20.54
C LEU A 103 -3.25 13.25 21.88
N GLY A 104 -3.30 14.04 22.96
CA GLY A 104 -3.02 13.66 24.34
C GLY A 104 -4.19 13.06 25.12
N ARG A 105 -3.94 12.78 26.41
CA ARG A 105 -4.92 12.31 27.41
C ARG A 105 -6.14 13.21 27.58
N GLU A 106 -5.95 14.50 27.38
CA GLU A 106 -7.00 15.53 27.50
C GLU A 106 -7.66 15.87 26.17
N ASP A 107 -7.24 15.23 25.08
CA ASP A 107 -7.78 15.44 23.75
C ASP A 107 -8.78 14.32 23.40
N VAL A 108 -9.82 14.69 22.67
CA VAL A 108 -10.81 13.75 22.11
C VAL A 108 -10.90 14.05 20.62
N LEU A 109 -10.95 13.02 19.78
CA LEU A 109 -11.27 13.18 18.36
C LEU A 109 -12.65 12.59 18.08
N LEU A 110 -13.49 13.33 17.35
CA LEU A 110 -14.70 12.84 16.71
C LEU A 110 -14.55 12.97 15.19
N ALA A 111 -14.52 11.84 14.49
CA ALA A 111 -14.42 11.76 13.03
C ALA A 111 -15.75 11.29 12.44
N VAL A 112 -16.25 11.98 11.41
CA VAL A 112 -17.51 11.70 10.73
C VAL A 112 -17.30 11.64 9.21
N ALA A 113 -17.63 10.52 8.59
CA ALA A 113 -17.75 10.35 7.14
C ALA A 113 -19.21 10.52 6.74
N THR A 114 -19.54 11.65 6.10
CA THR A 114 -20.94 12.02 5.82
C THR A 114 -21.58 11.15 4.75
N HIS A 115 -20.81 10.70 3.76
CA HIS A 115 -21.30 9.88 2.64
C HIS A 115 -21.42 8.40 3.04
N ASP A 116 -20.42 7.85 3.73
CA ASP A 116 -20.42 6.44 4.19
C ASP A 116 -21.41 6.15 5.33
N ARG A 117 -22.01 7.21 5.89
CA ARG A 117 -22.77 7.23 7.16
C ARG A 117 -22.03 6.50 8.28
N GLN A 118 -20.78 6.88 8.51
CA GLN A 118 -19.92 6.29 9.54
C GLN A 118 -19.29 7.35 10.44
N TYR A 119 -19.10 7.01 11.70
CA TYR A 119 -18.36 7.84 12.65
C TYR A 119 -17.50 6.99 13.59
N ALA A 120 -16.47 7.62 14.16
CA ALA A 120 -15.74 7.08 15.30
C ALA A 120 -15.32 8.23 16.24
N TYR A 121 -15.22 7.92 17.53
CA TYR A 121 -14.54 8.73 18.52
C TYR A 121 -13.30 8.00 19.03
N THR A 122 -12.26 8.75 19.42
CA THR A 122 -11.06 8.18 20.04
C THR A 122 -10.44 9.12 21.07
N VAL A 123 -9.90 8.53 22.13
CA VAL A 123 -9.16 9.19 23.24
C VAL A 123 -7.91 8.38 23.56
N GLU A 124 -6.94 8.99 24.23
CA GLU A 124 -5.82 8.24 24.82
C GLU A 124 -6.30 7.34 25.98
N GLN A 125 -5.67 6.18 26.17
CA GLN A 125 -6.03 5.20 27.21
C GLN A 125 -6.09 5.82 28.60
N GLY A 126 -5.15 6.71 28.92
CA GLY A 126 -5.07 7.47 30.17
C GLY A 126 -6.01 8.69 30.27
N SER A 127 -6.98 8.85 29.36
CA SER A 127 -7.96 9.94 29.39
C SER A 127 -8.89 9.87 30.61
N ARG A 128 -9.38 11.03 31.07
CA ARG A 128 -10.35 11.17 32.17
C ARG A 128 -11.75 10.65 31.84
N LEU A 129 -12.06 10.40 30.57
CA LEU A 129 -13.34 9.82 30.12
C LEU A 129 -13.26 8.27 30.12
N THR A 130 -14.18 7.63 30.85
CA THR A 130 -14.33 6.15 30.84
C THR A 130 -15.13 5.67 29.63
N ASP A 131 -14.95 4.42 29.22
CA ASP A 131 -15.61 3.87 28.03
C ASP A 131 -17.14 3.89 28.13
N VAL A 132 -17.68 3.71 29.34
CA VAL A 132 -19.12 3.84 29.62
C VAL A 132 -19.62 5.26 29.38
N GLN A 133 -18.86 6.28 29.82
CA GLN A 133 -19.20 7.69 29.60
C GLN A 133 -19.07 8.08 28.12
N LEU A 134 -18.05 7.56 27.42
CA LEU A 134 -17.89 7.75 25.98
C LEU A 134 -19.07 7.16 25.20
N GLN A 135 -19.48 5.93 25.54
CA GLN A 135 -20.59 5.24 24.90
C GLN A 135 -21.96 5.89 25.20
N ASP A 136 -22.19 6.39 26.43
CA ASP A 136 -23.42 7.14 26.74
C ASP A 136 -23.49 8.45 25.95
N VAL A 137 -22.40 9.23 25.90
CA VAL A 137 -22.36 10.45 25.06
C VAL A 137 -22.59 10.12 23.59
N ALA A 138 -21.99 9.04 23.08
CA ALA A 138 -22.21 8.58 21.71
C ALA A 138 -23.68 8.23 21.43
N ASN A 139 -24.27 7.35 22.25
CA ASN A 139 -25.64 6.86 22.08
C ASN A 139 -26.71 7.95 22.30
N THR A 140 -26.49 8.85 23.27
CA THR A 140 -27.49 9.81 23.75
C THR A 140 -27.38 11.18 23.06
N ALA A 141 -26.18 11.58 22.62
CA ALA A 141 -25.94 12.94 22.09
C ALA A 141 -25.21 13.04 20.74
N ILE A 142 -24.59 11.97 20.22
CA ILE A 142 -23.93 12.00 18.90
C ILE A 142 -24.78 11.28 17.85
N GLU A 143 -25.03 9.98 18.02
CA GLU A 143 -25.69 9.15 17.02
C GLU A 143 -27.09 9.63 16.63
N PRO A 144 -27.99 10.06 17.55
CA PRO A 144 -29.32 10.54 17.19
C PRO A 144 -29.28 11.76 16.26
N ALA A 145 -28.29 12.65 16.43
CA ALA A 145 -28.11 13.81 15.56
C ALA A 145 -27.53 13.41 14.19
N LEU A 146 -26.56 12.49 14.16
CA LEU A 146 -25.99 11.96 12.90
C LEU A 146 -27.03 11.23 12.04
N ARG A 147 -27.91 10.44 12.65
CA ARG A 147 -29.00 9.69 11.96
C ARG A 147 -29.90 10.60 11.12
N GLU A 148 -30.21 11.78 11.67
CA GLU A 148 -31.05 12.84 11.08
C GLU A 148 -30.23 13.93 10.35
N HIS A 149 -28.94 13.66 10.05
CA HIS A 149 -28.04 14.56 9.33
C HIS A 149 -27.76 15.92 10.01
N ASP A 150 -28.01 16.05 11.32
CA ASP A 150 -27.61 17.23 12.10
C ASP A 150 -26.12 17.14 12.49
N TRP A 151 -25.26 17.35 11.51
CA TRP A 151 -23.80 17.28 11.66
C TRP A 151 -23.29 18.21 12.77
N ALA A 152 -23.74 19.47 12.78
CA ALA A 152 -23.38 20.44 13.81
C ALA A 152 -23.92 20.06 15.20
N GLY A 153 -25.15 19.53 15.26
CA GLY A 153 -25.78 19.03 16.48
C GLY A 153 -25.03 17.85 17.10
N ALA A 154 -24.46 16.96 16.30
CA ALA A 154 -23.64 15.85 16.79
C ALA A 154 -22.36 16.34 17.51
N ALA A 155 -21.69 17.36 16.98
CA ALA A 155 -20.51 17.95 17.63
C ALA A 155 -20.86 18.77 18.89
N ILE A 156 -21.95 19.54 18.85
CA ILE A 156 -22.47 20.28 20.00
C ILE A 156 -22.94 19.31 21.10
N GLY A 157 -23.57 18.20 20.70
CA GLY A 157 -24.00 17.09 21.56
C GLY A 157 -22.81 16.40 22.23
N ALA A 158 -21.77 16.05 21.46
CA ALA A 158 -20.52 15.52 22.01
C ALA A 158 -19.90 16.47 23.06
N ALA A 159 -19.77 17.76 22.73
CA ALA A 159 -19.17 18.75 23.62
C ALA A 159 -19.95 18.92 24.94
N ASN A 160 -21.28 19.05 24.86
CA ASN A 160 -22.15 19.16 26.02
C ASN A 160 -22.21 17.85 26.83
N GLY A 161 -22.22 16.70 26.15
CA GLY A 161 -22.20 15.38 26.77
C GLY A 161 -20.94 15.14 27.59
N TYR A 162 -19.76 15.36 27.01
CA TYR A 162 -18.48 15.26 27.75
C TYR A 162 -18.42 16.25 28.92
N SER A 163 -18.98 17.46 28.79
CA SER A 163 -19.04 18.41 29.90
C SER A 163 -19.98 17.99 31.04
N ALA A 164 -21.04 17.23 30.72
CA ALA A 164 -22.02 16.69 31.66
C ALA A 164 -21.50 15.45 32.41
N VAL A 165 -20.94 14.47 31.70
CA VAL A 165 -20.39 13.25 32.35
C VAL A 165 -19.17 13.53 33.22
N LEU A 166 -18.35 14.54 32.86
CA LEU A 166 -17.27 15.07 33.71
C LEU A 166 -17.77 16.01 34.82
N ALA A 167 -19.08 16.07 35.04
CA ALA A 167 -19.74 16.80 36.13
C ALA A 167 -20.71 15.92 36.92
N ASP A 168 -20.63 14.59 36.73
CA ASP A 168 -21.53 13.57 37.29
C ASP A 168 -23.02 13.85 37.01
N LYS A 169 -23.31 14.32 35.79
CA LYS A 169 -24.67 14.59 35.29
C LYS A 169 -24.99 13.71 34.08
N ALA A 170 -26.28 13.36 33.96
CA ALA A 170 -26.80 12.67 32.78
C ALA A 170 -26.53 13.48 31.50
N VAL A 171 -26.27 12.77 30.40
CA VAL A 171 -26.03 13.37 29.08
C VAL A 171 -27.30 14.11 28.60
N PRO A 172 -27.20 15.40 28.22
CA PRO A 172 -28.35 16.14 27.70
C PRO A 172 -28.71 15.66 26.28
N THR A 173 -29.96 15.29 26.07
CA THR A 173 -30.50 14.96 24.74
C THR A 173 -30.45 16.20 23.83
N PRO A 174 -29.84 16.14 22.63
CA PRO A 174 -29.69 17.29 21.75
C PRO A 174 -31.02 17.66 21.06
N THR A 175 -31.23 18.97 20.85
CA THR A 175 -32.31 19.46 19.97
C THR A 175 -31.87 19.30 18.51
N ILE A 176 -32.24 18.17 17.91
CA ILE A 176 -31.90 17.84 16.52
C ILE A 176 -32.51 18.86 15.56
N THR A 177 -31.68 19.40 14.66
CA THR A 177 -32.04 20.29 13.56
C THR A 177 -31.54 19.67 12.25
N PRO A 178 -32.36 18.88 11.53
CA PRO A 178 -31.92 18.07 10.40
C PRO A 178 -31.23 18.85 9.28
N GLY A 179 -30.13 18.29 8.77
CA GLY A 179 -29.26 18.92 7.77
C GLY A 179 -29.32 18.29 6.38
N VAL A 180 -28.37 18.67 5.52
CA VAL A 180 -28.21 18.11 4.17
C VAL A 180 -27.56 16.73 4.27
N ALA A 181 -28.14 15.73 3.59
CA ALA A 181 -27.75 14.33 3.72
C ALA A 181 -26.34 13.96 3.20
N ASP A 182 -25.84 14.65 2.17
CA ASP A 182 -24.47 14.48 1.65
C ASP A 182 -23.86 15.86 1.30
N PRO A 183 -23.33 16.60 2.29
CA PRO A 183 -22.69 17.89 2.06
C PRO A 183 -21.45 17.73 1.17
N GLY A 184 -21.15 18.73 0.35
CA GLY A 184 -20.02 18.71 -0.59
C GLY A 184 -20.35 18.19 -2.00
N THR A 185 -21.59 17.74 -2.26
CA THR A 185 -22.05 17.38 -3.63
C THR A 185 -22.72 18.53 -4.41
N GLY A 186 -22.86 19.70 -3.78
CA GLY A 186 -23.66 20.81 -4.29
C GLY A 186 -22.92 21.73 -5.27
N ASN A 187 -23.42 21.83 -6.50
CA ASN A 187 -22.91 22.72 -7.53
C ASN A 187 -23.40 24.18 -7.33
N SER A 188 -22.98 24.85 -6.25
CA SER A 188 -23.39 26.22 -5.91
C SER A 188 -22.57 27.29 -6.63
N GLY A 189 -23.07 27.83 -7.75
CA GLY A 189 -22.44 28.94 -8.46
C GLY A 189 -22.57 30.28 -7.71
N GLY A 190 -21.44 30.87 -7.31
CA GLY A 190 -21.38 32.20 -6.69
C GLY A 190 -20.04 32.89 -6.92
N THR A 191 -20.02 33.97 -7.69
CA THR A 191 -18.79 34.62 -8.17
C THR A 191 -18.25 35.66 -7.18
N SER A 192 -17.03 35.49 -6.66
CA SER A 192 -16.44 36.49 -5.75
C SER A 192 -14.90 36.62 -5.78
N ALA A 193 -14.37 37.17 -6.88
CA ALA A 193 -13.32 38.19 -6.94
C ALA A 193 -12.04 38.15 -6.03
N THR A 194 -11.60 37.00 -5.49
CA THR A 194 -10.36 36.87 -4.70
C THR A 194 -9.27 36.02 -5.36
N ASP A 195 -9.49 35.60 -6.61
CA ASP A 195 -8.65 34.65 -7.36
C ASP A 195 -7.37 35.27 -7.95
N LEU A 196 -6.48 35.76 -7.08
CA LEU A 196 -5.20 36.37 -7.48
C LEU A 196 -4.02 36.09 -6.54
N ILE A 197 -4.12 35.06 -5.69
CA ILE A 197 -3.03 34.61 -4.79
C ILE A 197 -2.60 33.15 -5.11
N LEU A 198 -3.36 32.41 -5.91
CA LEU A 198 -3.14 30.97 -6.15
C LEU A 198 -2.14 30.53 -7.26
N PRO A 199 -1.25 31.36 -7.86
CA PRO A 199 -0.14 30.83 -8.66
C PRO A 199 1.18 30.65 -7.89
N VAL A 200 1.32 31.19 -6.67
CA VAL A 200 2.60 31.19 -5.93
C VAL A 200 2.78 29.94 -5.07
N VAL A 201 1.72 29.44 -4.41
CA VAL A 201 1.80 28.33 -3.45
C VAL A 201 2.20 27.00 -4.11
N VAL A 202 1.69 26.73 -5.32
CA VAL A 202 1.96 25.49 -6.07
C VAL A 202 3.44 25.32 -6.39
N VAL A 203 4.13 26.41 -6.74
CA VAL A 203 5.57 26.41 -7.06
C VAL A 203 6.43 26.07 -5.83
N VAL A 204 6.06 26.57 -4.65
CA VAL A 204 6.76 26.29 -3.38
C VAL A 204 6.56 24.83 -2.95
N GLY A 205 5.35 24.27 -3.14
CA GLY A 205 5.06 22.86 -2.85
C GLY A 205 5.92 21.89 -3.69
N ALA A 206 5.97 22.11 -5.01
CA ALA A 206 6.74 21.26 -5.92
C ALA A 206 8.24 21.26 -5.61
N ALA A 207 8.82 22.42 -5.32
CA ALA A 207 10.24 22.55 -4.98
C ALA A 207 10.62 21.78 -3.68
N ALA A 208 9.74 21.77 -2.69
CA ALA A 208 9.96 21.06 -1.43
C ALA A 208 10.03 19.53 -1.60
N VAL A 209 9.14 18.97 -2.44
CA VAL A 209 9.10 17.52 -2.73
C VAL A 209 10.33 17.09 -3.54
N ALA A 210 10.71 17.87 -4.56
CA ALA A 210 11.91 17.60 -5.36
C ALA A 210 13.20 17.58 -4.51
N GLY A 211 13.36 18.53 -3.59
CA GLY A 211 14.52 18.58 -2.68
C GLY A 211 14.61 17.39 -1.72
N TYR A 212 13.46 16.92 -1.21
CA TYR A 212 13.40 15.73 -0.35
C TYR A 212 13.73 14.43 -1.11
N ALA A 213 13.21 14.28 -2.34
CA ALA A 213 13.54 13.13 -3.19
C ALA A 213 15.03 13.11 -3.59
N TYR A 214 15.59 14.27 -3.95
CA TYR A 214 17.01 14.39 -4.34
C TYR A 214 17.97 14.05 -3.19
N THR A 215 17.70 14.54 -1.99
CA THR A 215 18.55 14.24 -0.81
C THR A 215 18.47 12.78 -0.38
N ARG A 216 17.28 12.15 -0.42
CA ARG A 216 17.10 10.71 -0.19
C ARG A 216 17.87 9.85 -1.22
N ARG A 217 17.95 10.31 -2.48
CA ARG A 217 18.68 9.61 -3.56
C ARG A 217 20.21 9.71 -3.41
N ARG A 218 20.75 10.87 -3.00
CA ARG A 218 22.21 11.04 -2.82
C ARG A 218 22.77 10.29 -1.61
N ARG A 219 22.06 10.24 -0.46
CA ARG A 219 22.53 9.53 0.76
C ARG A 219 22.71 8.00 0.58
N ARG A 220 22.17 7.39 -0.48
CA ARG A 220 22.37 5.95 -0.80
C ARG A 220 23.49 5.68 -1.82
N ALA A 221 24.23 6.70 -2.26
CA ALA A 221 25.29 6.55 -3.27
C ALA A 221 26.72 6.58 -2.70
N THR A 222 26.91 6.96 -1.44
CA THR A 222 28.23 7.32 -0.87
C THR A 222 28.87 6.24 0.00
N THR A 223 28.38 5.00 -0.02
CA THR A 223 28.94 3.88 0.75
C THR A 223 29.28 2.68 -0.13
N ARG A 224 30.12 2.92 -1.15
CA ARG A 224 30.97 1.87 -1.75
C ARG A 224 32.41 2.33 -1.75
N THR A 225 33.25 1.64 -0.98
CA THR A 225 34.69 1.88 -0.96
C THR A 225 35.34 1.13 -2.12
N THR A 226 35.82 1.86 -3.13
CA THR A 226 36.69 1.32 -4.18
C THR A 226 37.61 2.43 -4.67
N PRO A 227 38.95 2.27 -4.61
CA PRO A 227 39.89 3.37 -4.88
C PRO A 227 40.37 3.42 -6.34
N GLY A 228 40.61 4.63 -6.89
CA GLY A 228 41.55 4.83 -8.00
C GLY A 228 41.19 5.85 -9.09
N ALA A 229 42.23 6.39 -9.71
CA ALA A 229 42.30 6.99 -11.07
C ALA A 229 41.57 8.33 -11.39
N THR A 230 42.26 9.44 -11.08
CA THR A 230 42.63 10.55 -12.01
C THR A 230 41.67 11.04 -13.11
N GLY A 231 41.35 12.35 -13.09
CA GLY A 231 40.87 13.14 -14.23
C GLY A 231 40.94 14.66 -13.93
N TRP A 232 41.27 15.51 -14.91
CA TRP A 232 41.52 16.96 -14.71
C TRP A 232 40.64 17.81 -15.64
N GLY A 233 40.07 18.91 -15.13
CA GLY A 233 39.25 19.83 -15.93
C GLY A 233 38.44 20.83 -15.08
N PRO A 234 38.71 22.16 -15.18
CA PRO A 234 37.95 23.17 -14.46
C PRO A 234 36.85 23.83 -15.32
N GLY A 235 35.68 24.09 -14.72
CA GLY A 235 34.76 25.14 -15.19
C GLY A 235 33.33 24.73 -15.54
N SER A 236 32.42 24.89 -14.58
CA SER A 236 31.13 25.59 -14.78
C SER A 236 30.34 25.61 -13.46
N ALA A 237 29.77 26.77 -13.11
CA ALA A 237 28.89 26.89 -11.95
C ALA A 237 27.43 26.69 -12.39
N GLY A 238 26.77 25.65 -11.88
CA GLY A 238 25.36 25.36 -12.11
C GLY A 238 24.56 25.49 -10.82
N SER A 239 23.77 26.56 -10.69
CA SER A 239 22.99 26.86 -9.49
C SER A 239 21.81 25.89 -9.30
N GLY A 240 21.98 24.88 -8.46
CA GLY A 240 20.86 24.09 -7.95
C GLY A 240 19.97 24.91 -6.99
N PRO A 241 18.69 24.54 -6.82
CA PRO A 241 17.81 25.21 -5.84
C PRO A 241 18.36 25.05 -4.41
N PRO A 242 18.11 26.04 -3.52
CA PRO A 242 18.66 26.02 -2.17
C PRO A 242 18.20 24.77 -1.42
N SER A 243 19.16 24.00 -0.91
CA SER A 243 18.86 22.83 -0.08
C SER A 243 18.23 23.30 1.23
N ARG A 244 17.08 22.71 1.60
CA ARG A 244 16.46 22.92 2.92
C ARG A 244 17.52 22.66 3.99
N PRO A 245 17.70 23.55 4.99
CA PRO A 245 18.72 23.37 6.01
C PRO A 245 18.51 22.04 6.75
N PRO A 246 19.60 21.33 7.12
CA PRO A 246 19.50 20.11 7.90
C PRO A 246 18.97 20.44 9.30
N THR A 247 18.27 19.48 9.92
CA THR A 247 17.76 19.60 11.29
C THR A 247 18.88 20.04 12.26
N PRO A 248 18.63 21.03 13.13
CA PRO A 248 19.56 21.44 14.18
C PRO A 248 20.01 20.25 15.04
N LEU A 249 21.30 20.24 15.44
CA LEU A 249 21.85 19.17 16.27
C LEU A 249 21.08 18.97 17.60
N PRO A 250 20.65 20.02 18.34
CA PRO A 250 19.90 19.83 19.58
C PRO A 250 18.53 19.16 19.40
N GLU A 251 17.81 19.45 18.31
CA GLU A 251 16.54 18.79 17.99
C GLU A 251 16.75 17.30 17.64
N LEU A 252 17.83 17.02 16.91
CA LEU A 252 18.22 15.67 16.50
C LEU A 252 18.71 14.84 17.71
N ASP A 253 19.43 15.48 18.65
CA ASP A 253 19.88 14.92 19.93
C ASP A 253 18.72 14.65 20.91
N ALA A 254 17.74 15.57 20.98
CA ALA A 254 16.52 15.38 21.77
C ALA A 254 15.70 14.19 21.25
N ARG A 255 15.42 14.14 19.94
CA ARG A 255 14.70 13.03 19.30
C ARG A 255 15.43 11.69 19.42
N ALA A 256 16.77 11.69 19.40
CA ALA A 256 17.54 10.47 19.62
C ALA A 256 17.42 9.95 21.06
N LYS A 257 17.24 10.83 22.06
CA LYS A 257 17.00 10.44 23.46
C LYS A 257 15.57 9.97 23.70
N GLU A 258 14.59 10.64 23.11
CA GLU A 258 13.18 10.22 23.09
C GLU A 258 13.05 8.79 22.54
N LEU A 259 13.55 8.53 21.33
CA LEU A 259 13.51 7.21 20.70
C LEU A 259 14.31 6.12 21.46
N LEU A 260 15.35 6.46 22.21
CA LEU A 260 16.07 5.49 23.05
C LEU A 260 15.20 5.02 24.22
N VAL A 261 14.49 5.93 24.89
CA VAL A 261 13.58 5.59 26.00
C VAL A 261 12.37 4.80 25.46
N ASP A 262 11.74 5.29 24.39
CA ASP A 262 10.62 4.61 23.73
C ASP A 262 10.94 3.15 23.37
N THR A 263 12.18 2.89 22.91
CA THR A 263 12.62 1.56 22.48
C THR A 263 13.00 0.67 23.67
N ASP A 264 13.51 1.24 24.77
CA ASP A 264 13.81 0.50 26.01
C ASP A 264 12.52 0.02 26.70
N ASP A 265 11.54 0.92 26.85
CA ASP A 265 10.21 0.56 27.37
C ASP A 265 9.48 -0.43 26.46
N ALA A 266 9.56 -0.27 25.12
CA ALA A 266 8.98 -1.22 24.17
C ALA A 266 9.64 -2.61 24.25
N VAL A 267 10.97 -2.68 24.26
CA VAL A 267 11.73 -3.94 24.38
C VAL A 267 11.40 -4.63 25.70
N ARG A 268 11.43 -3.90 26.83
CA ARG A 268 11.15 -4.46 28.15
C ARG A 268 9.71 -5.00 28.23
N THR A 269 8.72 -4.24 27.75
CA THR A 269 7.32 -4.70 27.70
C THR A 269 7.22 -5.97 26.84
N SER A 270 7.91 -6.00 25.70
CA SER A 270 7.97 -7.17 24.82
C SER A 270 8.65 -8.39 25.44
N GLU A 271 9.59 -8.23 26.38
CA GLU A 271 10.10 -9.35 27.19
C GLU A 271 9.04 -9.90 28.16
N GLU A 272 8.30 -9.00 28.82
CA GLU A 272 7.33 -9.37 29.85
C GLU A 272 6.19 -10.22 29.27
N GLU A 273 5.55 -9.82 28.16
CA GLU A 273 4.55 -10.69 27.51
C GLU A 273 5.09 -11.74 26.54
N LEU A 274 6.37 -11.70 26.12
CA LEU A 274 7.01 -12.89 25.52
C LEU A 274 7.07 -14.06 26.51
N GLY A 275 7.30 -13.77 27.80
CA GLY A 275 7.22 -14.76 28.87
C GLY A 275 5.82 -15.40 28.97
N PHE A 276 4.77 -14.58 28.95
CA PHE A 276 3.38 -15.07 28.94
C PHE A 276 3.04 -15.84 27.65
N ALA A 277 3.43 -15.32 26.47
CA ALA A 277 3.24 -15.99 25.18
C ALA A 277 3.87 -17.39 25.15
N THR A 278 5.11 -17.49 25.65
CA THR A 278 5.85 -18.75 25.72
C THR A 278 5.19 -19.75 26.66
N ALA A 279 4.67 -19.30 27.80
CA ALA A 279 3.95 -20.16 28.75
C ALA A 279 2.57 -20.62 28.24
N GLN A 280 1.90 -19.81 27.42
CA GLN A 280 0.53 -20.03 26.95
C GLN A 280 0.46 -20.81 25.63
N PHE A 281 1.34 -20.49 24.67
CA PHE A 281 1.34 -21.07 23.32
C PHE A 281 2.57 -21.97 23.02
N GLY A 282 3.59 -21.94 23.88
CA GLY A 282 4.82 -22.73 23.76
C GLY A 282 5.96 -22.03 23.00
N GLU A 283 7.20 -22.43 23.26
CA GLU A 283 8.42 -21.81 22.71
C GLU A 283 8.44 -21.75 21.17
N GLU A 284 7.95 -22.79 20.47
CA GLU A 284 7.94 -22.81 18.99
C GLU A 284 6.89 -21.87 18.39
N ALA A 285 5.74 -21.67 19.04
CA ALA A 285 4.76 -20.67 18.63
C ALA A 285 5.23 -19.25 18.98
N ALA A 286 5.96 -19.11 20.10
CA ALA A 286 6.59 -17.85 20.52
C ALA A 286 7.82 -17.47 19.68
N ALA A 287 8.41 -18.38 18.91
CA ALA A 287 9.71 -18.20 18.25
C ALA A 287 9.85 -16.93 17.36
N PRO A 288 8.85 -16.50 16.55
CA PRO A 288 8.95 -15.26 15.78
C PRO A 288 9.03 -14.01 16.67
N PHE A 289 8.33 -14.04 17.80
CA PHE A 289 8.35 -12.98 18.81
C PHE A 289 9.69 -12.98 19.56
N THR A 290 10.22 -14.15 19.92
CA THR A 290 11.58 -14.31 20.47
C THR A 290 12.64 -13.74 19.53
N GLU A 291 12.53 -13.96 18.22
CA GLU A 291 13.45 -13.40 17.23
C GLU A 291 13.34 -11.85 17.18
N ALA A 292 12.12 -11.31 17.14
CA ALA A 292 11.88 -9.87 17.10
C ALA A 292 12.42 -9.15 18.35
N VAL A 293 12.15 -9.67 19.55
CA VAL A 293 12.66 -9.12 20.82
C VAL A 293 14.18 -9.23 20.91
N THR A 294 14.76 -10.35 20.46
CA THR A 294 16.22 -10.52 20.42
C THR A 294 16.89 -9.54 19.45
N TYR A 295 16.27 -9.28 18.29
CA TYR A 295 16.75 -8.28 17.34
C TYR A 295 16.68 -6.86 17.92
N ALA A 296 15.52 -6.47 18.47
CA ALA A 296 15.31 -5.14 19.04
C ALA A 296 16.29 -4.85 20.20
N LYS A 297 16.53 -5.82 21.09
CA LYS A 297 17.59 -5.75 22.11
C LYS A 297 18.98 -5.51 21.52
N GLY A 298 19.30 -6.15 20.40
CA GLY A 298 20.58 -6.00 19.71
C GLY A 298 20.80 -4.59 19.17
N GLU A 299 19.79 -4.03 18.50
CA GLU A 299 19.82 -2.67 17.96
C GLU A 299 19.82 -1.61 19.06
N LEU A 300 19.01 -1.78 20.11
CA LEU A 300 18.98 -0.91 21.29
C LEU A 300 20.35 -0.90 22.02
N THR A 301 20.97 -2.07 22.19
CA THR A 301 22.34 -2.18 22.75
C THR A 301 23.37 -1.47 21.88
N ALA A 302 23.23 -1.49 20.55
CA ALA A 302 24.10 -0.73 19.65
C ALA A 302 23.84 0.78 19.73
N ALA A 303 22.57 1.19 19.84
CA ALA A 303 22.17 2.59 19.98
C ALA A 303 22.66 3.21 21.31
N PHE A 304 22.57 2.49 22.43
CA PHE A 304 23.13 2.94 23.71
C PHE A 304 24.67 3.06 23.70
N ARG A 305 25.39 2.22 22.94
CA ARG A 305 26.85 2.38 22.75
C ARG A 305 27.21 3.65 21.97
N LEU A 306 26.43 4.00 20.95
CA LEU A 306 26.58 5.28 20.23
C LEU A 306 26.23 6.47 21.13
N ARG A 307 25.20 6.35 21.97
CA ARG A 307 24.85 7.35 23.00
C ARG A 307 26.00 7.58 23.99
N GLN A 308 26.60 6.49 24.49
CA GLN A 308 27.71 6.55 25.44
C GLN A 308 28.95 7.26 24.87
N GLN A 309 29.18 7.19 23.56
CA GLN A 309 30.27 7.93 22.89
C GLN A 309 29.93 9.44 22.79
N LEU A 310 28.71 9.77 22.35
CA LEU A 310 28.24 11.16 22.22
C LEU A 310 28.21 11.95 23.54
N ASP A 311 28.02 11.24 24.66
CA ASP A 311 28.00 11.78 26.03
C ASP A 311 29.36 11.64 26.75
N ASP A 312 30.45 11.29 26.06
CA ASP A 312 31.79 11.21 26.66
C ASP A 312 32.52 12.58 26.78
N ALA A 313 33.75 12.57 27.30
CA ALA A 313 34.52 13.78 27.59
C ALA A 313 35.20 14.43 26.35
N PHE A 314 35.10 13.83 25.17
CA PHE A 314 35.83 14.18 23.95
C PHE A 314 34.85 14.47 22.77
N PRO A 315 34.15 15.63 22.79
CA PRO A 315 33.09 15.92 21.83
C PRO A 315 33.58 15.88 20.37
N GLU A 316 32.81 15.20 19.52
CA GLU A 316 33.08 15.04 18.09
C GLU A 316 32.66 16.27 17.28
N ASP A 317 33.11 16.33 16.02
CA ASP A 317 32.65 17.36 15.08
C ASP A 317 31.15 17.23 14.74
N ASP A 318 30.53 18.36 14.38
CA ASP A 318 29.11 18.49 14.00
C ASP A 318 28.61 17.52 12.92
N ALA A 319 29.50 17.04 12.03
CA ALA A 319 29.15 16.10 10.96
C ALA A 319 29.26 14.65 11.44
N THR A 320 30.19 14.34 12.35
CA THR A 320 30.32 13.04 13.01
C THR A 320 29.21 12.84 14.04
N ARG A 321 29.01 13.82 14.92
CA ARG A 321 27.90 13.89 15.89
C ARG A 321 26.53 13.71 15.22
N ARG A 322 26.29 14.39 14.08
CA ARG A 322 25.06 14.22 13.30
C ARG A 322 24.90 12.80 12.73
N ARG A 323 25.98 12.16 12.25
CA ARG A 323 25.92 10.79 11.71
C ARG A 323 25.57 9.78 12.80
N MET A 324 26.18 9.90 13.99
CA MET A 324 25.92 9.00 15.12
C MET A 324 24.49 9.14 15.65
N LEU A 325 23.96 10.37 15.71
CA LEU A 325 22.56 10.62 16.06
C LEU A 325 21.56 10.16 14.97
N ASP A 326 21.84 10.39 13.68
CA ASP A 326 21.07 9.82 12.55
C ASP A 326 21.06 8.27 12.64
N GLU A 327 22.15 7.64 13.06
CA GLU A 327 22.27 6.19 13.22
C GLU A 327 21.48 5.66 14.44
N ILE A 328 21.56 6.32 15.60
CA ILE A 328 20.73 5.99 16.78
C ILE A 328 19.25 6.01 16.41
N ILE A 329 18.80 7.06 15.72
CA ILE A 329 17.41 7.21 15.28
C ILE A 329 17.00 6.06 14.33
N SER A 330 17.87 5.67 13.38
CA SER A 330 17.58 4.51 12.51
C SER A 330 17.45 3.24 13.32
N ARG A 331 18.43 2.90 14.17
CA ARG A 331 18.43 1.64 14.95
C ARG A 331 17.21 1.50 15.84
N CYS A 332 16.82 2.57 16.55
CA CYS A 332 15.61 2.58 17.38
C CYS A 332 14.33 2.43 16.52
N THR A 333 14.28 3.10 15.36
CA THR A 333 13.15 3.00 14.43
C THR A 333 13.03 1.59 13.83
N ASP A 334 14.15 1.00 13.40
CA ASP A 334 14.22 -0.34 12.80
C ASP A 334 13.93 -1.45 13.85
N ALA A 335 14.30 -1.22 15.12
CA ALA A 335 13.90 -2.07 16.24
C ALA A 335 12.40 -2.05 16.51
N ASN A 336 11.79 -0.86 16.67
CA ASN A 336 10.35 -0.74 16.94
C ASN A 336 9.51 -1.28 15.77
N ASN A 337 9.87 -0.95 14.53
CA ASN A 337 9.24 -1.54 13.33
C ASN A 337 9.26 -3.08 13.32
N ARG A 338 10.26 -3.72 13.95
CA ARG A 338 10.37 -5.19 14.04
C ARG A 338 9.50 -5.78 15.15
N LEU A 339 9.25 -5.03 16.23
CA LEU A 339 8.31 -5.39 17.30
C LEU A 339 6.86 -5.20 16.83
N ASP A 340 6.53 -4.02 16.30
CA ASP A 340 5.19 -3.68 15.79
C ASP A 340 4.70 -4.68 14.73
N ALA A 341 5.62 -5.14 13.86
CA ALA A 341 5.34 -6.11 12.82
C ALA A 341 5.07 -7.55 13.31
N VAL A 342 5.27 -7.85 14.60
CA VAL A 342 4.81 -9.10 15.22
C VAL A 342 3.62 -8.91 16.15
N SER A 343 3.43 -7.73 16.76
CA SER A 343 2.31 -7.44 17.67
C SER A 343 0.93 -7.79 17.09
N GLU A 344 0.68 -7.50 15.81
CA GLU A 344 -0.60 -7.81 15.16
C GLU A 344 -0.87 -9.33 15.05
N ASP A 345 0.16 -10.16 14.86
CA ASP A 345 0.03 -11.62 14.89
C ASP A 345 -0.19 -12.15 16.32
N PHE A 346 0.30 -11.44 17.35
CA PHE A 346 0.07 -11.81 18.76
C PHE A 346 -1.36 -11.54 19.21
N ASP A 347 -1.86 -10.31 18.97
CA ASP A 347 -3.25 -9.96 19.30
C ASP A 347 -4.24 -10.82 18.51
N ARG A 348 -3.90 -11.21 17.28
CA ARG A 348 -4.68 -12.18 16.50
C ARG A 348 -4.66 -13.58 17.11
N LEU A 349 -3.53 -14.09 17.59
CA LEU A 349 -3.46 -15.39 18.27
C LEU A 349 -4.27 -15.41 19.58
N ARG A 350 -4.20 -14.32 20.35
CA ARG A 350 -5.00 -14.08 21.57
C ARG A 350 -6.50 -13.99 21.27
N ALA A 351 -6.90 -13.32 20.17
CA ALA A 351 -8.29 -13.28 19.72
C ALA A 351 -8.80 -14.64 19.21
N LEU A 352 -7.94 -15.43 18.55
CA LEU A 352 -8.22 -16.80 18.12
C LEU A 352 -8.39 -17.75 19.31
N GLU A 353 -7.64 -17.60 20.40
CA GLU A 353 -7.83 -18.38 21.62
C GLU A 353 -9.19 -18.09 22.28
N HIS A 354 -9.54 -16.82 22.45
CA HIS A 354 -10.81 -16.43 23.06
C HIS A 354 -12.02 -16.94 22.28
N ASN A 355 -11.90 -17.04 20.94
CA ASN A 355 -12.98 -17.40 20.02
C ASN A 355 -12.72 -18.73 19.28
N ALA A 356 -11.92 -19.64 19.83
CA ALA A 356 -11.40 -20.82 19.13
C ALA A 356 -12.47 -21.69 18.41
N PRO A 357 -13.65 -21.96 18.99
CA PRO A 357 -14.71 -22.71 18.30
C PRO A 357 -15.26 -21.96 17.05
N GLN A 358 -15.49 -20.65 17.16
CA GLN A 358 -16.00 -19.80 16.08
C GLN A 358 -14.95 -19.63 14.97
N ALA A 359 -13.68 -19.46 15.37
CA ALA A 359 -12.56 -19.38 14.45
C ALA A 359 -12.35 -20.68 13.66
N LEU A 360 -12.46 -21.83 14.33
CA LEU A 360 -12.45 -23.14 13.68
C LEU A 360 -13.57 -23.28 12.64
N VAL A 361 -14.83 -22.95 12.98
CA VAL A 361 -15.96 -22.98 12.04
C VAL A 361 -15.73 -22.07 10.83
N THR A 362 -15.04 -20.94 11.03
CA THR A 362 -14.66 -20.00 9.97
C THR A 362 -13.61 -20.60 9.04
N ALA A 363 -12.51 -21.12 9.60
CA ALA A 363 -11.44 -21.78 8.85
C ALA A 363 -11.94 -23.02 8.07
N GLU A 364 -12.81 -23.85 8.66
CA GLU A 364 -13.44 -24.98 7.98
C GLU A 364 -14.30 -24.54 6.78
N THR A 365 -14.93 -23.37 6.88
CA THR A 365 -15.81 -22.84 5.83
C THR A 365 -15.02 -22.23 4.68
N ALA A 366 -13.94 -21.50 4.99
CA ALA A 366 -12.97 -21.05 3.99
C ALA A 366 -12.29 -22.23 3.27
N PHE A 367 -11.85 -23.24 4.02
CA PHE A 367 -11.30 -24.49 3.48
C PHE A 367 -12.26 -25.19 2.53
N ARG A 368 -13.53 -25.38 2.93
CA ARG A 368 -14.57 -26.01 2.07
C ARG A 368 -14.84 -25.21 0.79
N ALA A 369 -14.86 -23.88 0.86
CA ALA A 369 -15.02 -23.03 -0.32
C ALA A 369 -13.83 -23.16 -1.29
N LEU A 370 -12.60 -23.13 -0.75
CA LEU A 370 -11.38 -23.24 -1.55
C LEU A 370 -11.19 -24.62 -2.19
N ALA A 371 -11.51 -25.69 -1.48
CA ALA A 371 -11.49 -27.06 -2.02
C ALA A 371 -12.39 -27.20 -3.26
N GLY A 372 -13.55 -26.51 -3.28
CA GLY A 372 -14.40 -26.42 -4.47
C GLY A 372 -13.76 -25.64 -5.64
N ARG A 373 -13.00 -24.58 -5.35
CA ARG A 373 -12.29 -23.80 -6.38
C ARG A 373 -11.10 -24.53 -7.01
N VAL A 374 -10.39 -25.37 -6.26
CA VAL A 374 -9.23 -26.13 -6.80
C VAL A 374 -9.62 -26.99 -8.00
N GLY A 375 -10.80 -27.62 -8.01
CA GLY A 375 -11.29 -28.38 -9.16
C GLY A 375 -11.58 -27.51 -10.40
N ALA A 376 -12.00 -26.25 -10.21
CA ALA A 376 -12.19 -25.30 -11.31
C ALA A 376 -10.84 -24.82 -11.88
N ALA A 377 -9.85 -24.56 -11.01
CA ALA A 377 -8.49 -24.23 -11.43
C ALA A 377 -7.80 -25.41 -12.14
N GLU A 378 -8.04 -26.65 -11.71
CA GLU A 378 -7.54 -27.85 -12.39
C GLU A 378 -8.12 -27.96 -13.81
N ALA A 379 -9.43 -27.75 -13.98
CA ALA A 379 -10.07 -27.70 -15.30
C ALA A 379 -9.53 -26.54 -16.17
N ALA A 380 -9.33 -25.35 -15.60
CA ALA A 380 -8.76 -24.19 -16.30
C ALA A 380 -7.30 -24.43 -16.74
N LEU A 381 -6.48 -25.05 -15.90
CA LEU A 381 -5.09 -25.42 -16.23
C LEU A 381 -5.04 -26.49 -17.33
N THR A 382 -5.94 -27.48 -17.30
CA THR A 382 -6.10 -28.45 -18.40
C THR A 382 -6.54 -27.77 -19.70
N ALA A 383 -7.49 -26.84 -19.64
CA ALA A 383 -7.91 -26.07 -20.82
C ALA A 383 -6.75 -25.25 -21.41
N MET A 384 -6.01 -24.51 -20.58
CA MET A 384 -4.82 -23.76 -21.01
C MET A 384 -3.78 -24.65 -21.70
N ARG A 385 -3.48 -25.83 -21.13
CA ARG A 385 -2.55 -26.82 -21.72
C ARG A 385 -3.04 -27.46 -23.03
N SER A 386 -4.33 -27.34 -23.34
CA SER A 386 -4.91 -27.86 -24.59
C SER A 386 -5.05 -26.81 -25.69
N GLY A 387 -5.17 -25.52 -25.31
CA GLY A 387 -5.36 -24.40 -26.25
C GLY A 387 -4.09 -23.58 -26.55
N TYR A 388 -3.08 -23.62 -25.68
CA TYR A 388 -1.87 -22.80 -25.78
C TYR A 388 -0.60 -23.64 -25.63
N ALA A 389 0.55 -23.08 -26.03
CA ALA A 389 1.87 -23.69 -25.85
C ALA A 389 2.21 -23.92 -24.37
N GLU A 390 3.14 -24.83 -24.08
CA GLU A 390 3.51 -25.16 -22.70
C GLU A 390 3.99 -23.93 -21.91
N SER A 391 4.77 -23.03 -22.53
CA SER A 391 5.25 -21.77 -21.94
C SER A 391 4.12 -20.87 -21.45
N ALA A 392 2.97 -20.89 -22.13
CA ALA A 392 1.80 -20.10 -21.76
C ALA A 392 1.29 -20.51 -20.36
N SER A 393 1.34 -21.81 -20.07
CA SER A 393 0.94 -22.41 -18.78
C SER A 393 2.07 -22.49 -17.75
N ALA A 394 3.33 -22.43 -18.18
CA ALA A 394 4.51 -22.66 -17.33
C ALA A 394 4.54 -21.88 -16.00
N PRO A 395 4.17 -20.58 -15.93
CA PRO A 395 4.17 -19.83 -14.66
C PRO A 395 3.22 -20.37 -13.58
N VAL A 396 2.21 -21.16 -13.98
CA VAL A 396 1.19 -21.75 -13.08
C VAL A 396 1.15 -23.28 -13.15
N ALA A 397 2.10 -23.91 -13.87
CA ALA A 397 2.06 -25.35 -14.20
C ALA A 397 2.04 -26.28 -12.98
N GLY A 398 2.65 -25.87 -11.86
CA GLY A 398 2.65 -26.59 -10.58
C GLY A 398 1.71 -26.01 -9.52
N ALA A 399 0.86 -25.02 -9.85
CA ALA A 399 0.09 -24.27 -8.85
C ALA A 399 -1.04 -25.11 -8.22
N VAL A 400 -1.74 -25.91 -9.04
CA VAL A 400 -2.83 -26.79 -8.60
C VAL A 400 -2.33 -27.86 -7.62
N GLU A 401 -1.18 -28.50 -7.89
CA GLU A 401 -0.61 -29.51 -6.99
C GLU A 401 -0.11 -28.89 -5.67
N GLN A 402 0.55 -27.73 -5.73
CA GLN A 402 0.92 -27.00 -4.52
C GLN A 402 -0.30 -26.58 -3.68
N ALA A 403 -1.43 -26.24 -4.31
CA ALA A 403 -2.67 -25.94 -3.61
C ALA A 403 -3.28 -27.19 -2.96
N LYS A 404 -3.27 -28.35 -3.65
CA LYS A 404 -3.65 -29.65 -3.08
C LYS A 404 -2.79 -30.00 -1.85
N ASP A 405 -1.47 -29.81 -1.93
CA ASP A 405 -0.53 -29.99 -0.81
C ASP A 405 -0.89 -29.12 0.41
N ARG A 406 -1.19 -27.83 0.19
CA ARG A 406 -1.67 -26.93 1.26
C ARG A 406 -3.02 -27.37 1.83
N LEU A 407 -3.94 -27.91 1.03
CA LEU A 407 -5.21 -28.42 1.53
C LEU A 407 -5.03 -29.70 2.38
N VAL A 408 -4.06 -30.58 2.05
CA VAL A 408 -3.70 -31.72 2.91
C VAL A 408 -3.14 -31.27 4.26
N PHE A 409 -2.29 -30.24 4.25
CA PHE A 409 -1.78 -29.59 5.46
C PHE A 409 -2.92 -28.95 6.28
N ALA A 410 -3.79 -28.16 5.64
CA ALA A 410 -4.95 -27.51 6.26
C ALA A 410 -5.92 -28.53 6.88
N THR A 411 -6.18 -29.66 6.20
CA THR A 411 -6.99 -30.77 6.74
C THR A 411 -6.39 -31.31 8.05
N SER A 412 -5.06 -31.42 8.10
CA SER A 412 -4.33 -31.88 9.30
C SER A 412 -4.39 -30.84 10.43
N GLY A 413 -4.34 -29.55 10.11
CA GLY A 413 -4.55 -28.44 11.05
C GLY A 413 -5.95 -28.44 11.65
N LEU A 414 -7.00 -28.45 10.80
CA LEU A 414 -8.40 -28.47 11.22
C LEU A 414 -8.74 -29.62 12.17
N ASN A 415 -8.27 -30.84 11.88
CA ASN A 415 -8.50 -32.00 12.74
C ASN A 415 -7.87 -31.83 14.14
N ARG A 416 -6.67 -31.23 14.22
CA ARG A 416 -5.99 -30.95 15.50
C ARG A 416 -6.63 -29.78 16.25
N ALA A 417 -7.03 -28.73 15.53
CA ALA A 417 -7.78 -27.61 16.08
C ALA A 417 -9.09 -28.07 16.72
N ARG A 418 -9.85 -28.94 16.04
CA ARG A 418 -11.08 -29.55 16.57
C ARG A 418 -10.80 -30.38 17.82
N GLN A 419 -9.82 -31.29 17.80
CA GLN A 419 -9.42 -32.05 18.99
C GLN A 419 -9.01 -31.15 20.17
N SER A 420 -8.38 -30.01 19.90
CA SER A 420 -7.98 -29.03 20.91
C SER A 420 -9.18 -28.28 21.50
N VAL A 421 -10.16 -27.89 20.67
CA VAL A 421 -11.45 -27.33 21.12
C VAL A 421 -12.25 -28.36 21.95
N ASP A 422 -12.37 -29.60 21.47
CA ASP A 422 -13.09 -30.69 22.14
C ASP A 422 -12.48 -31.06 23.51
N SER A 423 -11.21 -30.73 23.74
CA SER A 423 -10.49 -30.92 25.01
C SER A 423 -10.33 -29.63 25.83
N GLY A 424 -10.91 -28.50 25.38
CA GLY A 424 -10.84 -27.21 26.06
C GLY A 424 -9.49 -26.49 25.99
N ASN A 425 -8.53 -26.99 25.20
CA ASN A 425 -7.23 -26.36 24.99
C ASN A 425 -7.30 -25.34 23.85
N ASN A 426 -7.93 -24.20 24.12
CA ASN A 426 -8.13 -23.14 23.14
C ASN A 426 -6.82 -22.53 22.63
N ALA A 427 -5.76 -22.47 23.44
CA ALA A 427 -4.45 -21.95 23.04
C ALA A 427 -3.83 -22.83 21.93
N ALA A 428 -3.84 -24.15 22.10
CA ALA A 428 -3.41 -25.08 21.05
C ALA A 428 -4.33 -25.01 19.82
N ALA A 429 -5.65 -24.87 20.02
CA ALA A 429 -6.59 -24.70 18.92
C ALA A 429 -6.28 -23.44 18.08
N ALA A 430 -5.98 -22.31 18.71
CA ALA A 430 -5.62 -21.06 18.05
C ALA A 430 -4.39 -21.20 17.14
N VAL A 431 -3.35 -21.89 17.61
CA VAL A 431 -2.14 -22.17 16.80
C VAL A 431 -2.48 -23.01 15.57
N TYR A 432 -3.29 -24.06 15.71
CA TYR A 432 -3.71 -24.89 14.57
C TYR A 432 -4.66 -24.17 13.61
N VAL A 433 -5.55 -23.29 14.09
CA VAL A 433 -6.39 -22.45 13.24
C VAL A 433 -5.52 -21.46 12.46
N ARG A 434 -4.61 -20.72 13.11
CA ARG A 434 -3.69 -19.77 12.46
C ARG A 434 -2.84 -20.42 11.37
N ALA A 435 -2.33 -21.63 11.62
CA ALA A 435 -1.60 -22.40 10.61
C ALA A 435 -2.50 -22.89 9.45
N THR A 436 -3.77 -23.18 9.73
CA THR A 436 -4.77 -23.54 8.71
C THR A 436 -5.10 -22.33 7.83
N GLU A 437 -5.33 -21.15 8.41
CA GLU A 437 -5.54 -19.88 7.69
C GLU A 437 -4.39 -19.65 6.69
N GLY A 438 -3.13 -19.67 7.16
CA GLY A 438 -1.97 -19.46 6.29
C GLY A 438 -1.83 -20.50 5.17
N ALA A 439 -2.36 -21.71 5.33
CA ALA A 439 -2.42 -22.72 4.27
C ALA A 439 -3.55 -22.46 3.27
N VAL A 440 -4.72 -22.04 3.75
CA VAL A 440 -5.88 -21.64 2.92
C VAL A 440 -5.55 -20.38 2.12
N ASP A 441 -4.88 -19.40 2.71
CA ASP A 441 -4.43 -18.17 2.02
C ASP A 441 -3.44 -18.48 0.89
N GLN A 442 -2.46 -19.35 1.12
CA GLN A 442 -1.50 -19.75 0.08
C GLN A 442 -2.13 -20.57 -1.05
N ALA A 443 -3.02 -21.51 -0.72
CA ALA A 443 -3.79 -22.21 -1.75
C ALA A 443 -4.73 -21.27 -2.51
N THR A 444 -5.26 -20.22 -1.87
CA THR A 444 -6.07 -19.18 -2.53
C THR A 444 -5.23 -18.40 -3.53
N THR A 445 -4.04 -17.92 -3.16
CA THR A 445 -3.10 -17.25 -4.09
C THR A 445 -2.76 -18.12 -5.29
N LEU A 446 -2.51 -19.42 -5.07
CA LEU A 446 -2.20 -20.39 -6.14
C LEU A 446 -3.38 -20.63 -7.09
N VAL A 447 -4.60 -20.73 -6.56
CA VAL A 447 -5.84 -20.86 -7.37
C VAL A 447 -6.12 -19.56 -8.13
N ASP A 448 -6.02 -18.41 -7.47
CA ASP A 448 -6.20 -17.09 -8.06
C ASP A 448 -5.19 -16.85 -9.19
N ALA A 449 -3.95 -17.35 -9.08
CA ALA A 449 -2.94 -17.27 -10.13
C ALA A 449 -3.36 -18.00 -11.41
N VAL A 450 -3.97 -19.20 -11.29
CA VAL A 450 -4.51 -19.96 -12.42
C VAL A 450 -5.69 -19.23 -13.06
N ASP A 451 -6.66 -18.78 -12.23
CA ASP A 451 -7.83 -18.02 -12.67
C ASP A 451 -7.44 -16.69 -13.33
N ARG A 452 -6.32 -16.08 -12.93
CA ARG A 452 -5.77 -14.85 -13.53
C ARG A 452 -5.05 -15.13 -14.84
N ARG A 453 -4.14 -16.11 -14.88
CA ARG A 453 -3.37 -16.47 -16.08
C ARG A 453 -4.28 -16.89 -17.23
N SER A 454 -5.37 -17.62 -16.95
CA SER A 454 -6.35 -18.00 -17.97
C SER A 454 -7.08 -16.79 -18.60
N ARG A 455 -7.23 -15.68 -17.86
CA ARG A 455 -7.81 -14.43 -18.40
C ARG A 455 -6.77 -13.63 -19.17
N GLU A 456 -5.56 -13.51 -18.65
CA GLU A 456 -4.45 -12.80 -19.30
C GLU A 456 -4.12 -13.41 -20.68
N LEU A 457 -4.14 -14.74 -20.81
CA LEU A 457 -3.92 -15.44 -22.08
C LEU A 457 -5.04 -15.18 -23.10
N ALA A 458 -6.29 -15.14 -22.65
CA ALA A 458 -7.43 -14.82 -23.51
C ALA A 458 -7.42 -13.34 -23.94
N GLU A 459 -7.04 -12.43 -23.05
CA GLU A 459 -6.91 -11.00 -23.33
C GLU A 459 -5.78 -10.72 -24.33
N ALA A 460 -4.61 -11.33 -24.15
CA ALA A 460 -3.48 -11.22 -25.08
C ALA A 460 -3.80 -11.83 -26.45
N ALA A 461 -4.46 -13.00 -26.50
CA ALA A 461 -4.91 -13.61 -27.76
C ALA A 461 -5.90 -12.72 -28.52
N GLY A 462 -6.77 -12.00 -27.80
CA GLY A 462 -7.70 -11.03 -28.40
C GLY A 462 -7.02 -9.77 -28.95
N ARG A 463 -5.88 -9.36 -28.37
CA ARG A 463 -5.12 -8.16 -28.79
C ARG A 463 -4.10 -8.44 -29.90
N LEU A 464 -3.52 -9.63 -29.95
CA LEU A 464 -2.42 -9.98 -30.86
C LEU A 464 -2.72 -9.65 -32.33
N THR A 465 -3.93 -9.97 -32.82
CA THR A 465 -4.34 -9.68 -34.20
C THR A 465 -4.32 -8.18 -34.53
N ALA A 466 -4.67 -7.32 -33.58
CA ALA A 466 -4.61 -5.87 -33.75
C ALA A 466 -3.16 -5.37 -33.75
N ALA A 467 -2.34 -5.84 -32.81
CA ALA A 467 -0.91 -5.51 -32.73
C ALA A 467 -0.16 -5.87 -34.04
N LEU A 468 -0.38 -7.08 -34.56
CA LEU A 468 0.18 -7.50 -35.86
C LEU A 468 -0.20 -6.52 -36.98
N THR A 469 -1.46 -6.09 -37.03
CA THR A 469 -1.97 -5.18 -38.08
C THR A 469 -1.42 -3.76 -37.93
N GLU A 470 -1.17 -3.30 -36.69
CA GLU A 470 -0.55 -2.01 -36.40
C GLU A 470 0.92 -2.01 -36.87
N THR A 471 1.75 -2.96 -36.41
CA THR A 471 3.16 -3.07 -36.79
C THR A 471 3.36 -3.35 -38.30
N GLU A 472 2.44 -4.07 -38.96
CA GLU A 472 2.45 -4.22 -40.42
C GLU A 472 2.21 -2.90 -41.16
N THR A 473 1.39 -2.01 -40.59
CA THR A 473 1.14 -0.67 -41.16
C THR A 473 2.38 0.21 -40.98
N ASP A 474 3.00 0.19 -39.80
CA ASP A 474 4.21 0.97 -39.54
C ASP A 474 5.45 0.44 -40.28
N LEU A 475 5.50 -0.85 -40.61
CA LEU A 475 6.50 -1.40 -41.54
C LEU A 475 6.34 -0.89 -42.97
N ALA A 476 5.11 -0.83 -43.50
CA ALA A 476 4.86 -0.29 -44.83
C ALA A 476 5.24 1.20 -44.92
N ASP A 477 4.91 1.96 -43.87
CA ASP A 477 5.32 3.35 -43.68
C ASP A 477 6.86 3.52 -43.60
N ALA A 478 7.53 2.65 -42.85
CA ALA A 478 8.99 2.66 -42.73
C ALA A 478 9.69 2.31 -44.05
N GLY A 479 9.12 1.39 -44.84
CA GLY A 479 9.55 1.08 -46.20
C GLY A 479 9.43 2.28 -47.15
N GLY A 480 8.28 2.97 -47.13
CA GLY A 480 8.09 4.19 -47.92
C GLY A 480 9.07 5.32 -47.58
N LEU A 481 9.47 5.43 -46.31
CA LEU A 481 10.51 6.37 -45.87
C LEU A 481 11.90 5.99 -46.40
N LEU A 482 12.24 4.70 -46.51
CA LEU A 482 13.49 4.26 -47.15
C LEU A 482 13.54 4.65 -48.64
N GLU A 483 12.46 4.41 -49.38
CA GLU A 483 12.37 4.77 -50.80
C GLU A 483 12.43 6.29 -51.03
N GLY A 484 11.91 7.09 -50.08
CA GLY A 484 11.96 8.55 -50.12
C GLY A 484 13.28 9.19 -49.69
N THR A 485 14.20 8.46 -49.03
CA THR A 485 15.47 9.05 -48.56
C THR A 485 16.49 9.29 -49.66
N ALA A 486 17.07 10.51 -49.70
CA ALA A 486 18.08 10.90 -50.68
C ALA A 486 19.42 10.15 -50.51
N GLU A 487 20.11 9.93 -51.63
CA GLU A 487 21.44 9.29 -51.64
C GLU A 487 22.44 10.01 -50.73
N GLY A 488 23.05 9.26 -49.81
CA GLY A 488 24.04 9.75 -48.84
C GLY A 488 23.58 9.74 -47.38
N VAL A 489 22.28 9.58 -47.09
CA VAL A 489 21.79 9.38 -45.72
C VAL A 489 21.98 7.92 -45.29
N SER A 490 22.47 7.69 -44.07
CA SER A 490 22.69 6.34 -43.55
C SER A 490 21.38 5.66 -43.12
N THR A 491 20.77 4.91 -44.04
CA THR A 491 19.53 4.14 -43.79
C THR A 491 19.77 2.71 -43.31
N ALA A 492 21.00 2.39 -42.85
CA ALA A 492 21.41 1.03 -42.49
C ALA A 492 20.73 0.51 -41.21
N ASP A 493 20.54 1.37 -40.19
CA ASP A 493 19.88 0.98 -38.94
C ASP A 493 18.40 0.65 -39.20
N LEU A 494 17.66 1.57 -39.81
CA LEU A 494 16.24 1.40 -40.16
C LEU A 494 16.00 0.12 -41.00
N ARG A 495 16.84 -0.17 -41.98
CA ARG A 495 16.77 -1.45 -42.74
C ARG A 495 17.00 -2.68 -41.86
N GLY A 496 17.90 -2.61 -40.88
CA GLY A 496 18.11 -3.67 -39.90
C GLY A 496 16.93 -3.86 -38.93
N ARG A 497 16.22 -2.78 -38.59
CA ARG A 497 15.02 -2.83 -37.73
C ARG A 497 13.79 -3.38 -38.48
N ILE A 498 13.57 -2.91 -39.70
CA ILE A 498 12.54 -3.43 -40.62
C ILE A 498 12.70 -4.95 -40.77
N ALA A 499 13.88 -5.43 -41.18
CA ALA A 499 14.13 -6.86 -41.37
C ALA A 499 13.95 -7.71 -40.09
N ARG A 500 14.19 -7.13 -38.89
CA ARG A 500 13.86 -7.78 -37.62
C ARG A 500 12.35 -7.87 -37.39
N ALA A 501 11.62 -6.76 -37.59
CA ALA A 501 10.17 -6.74 -37.39
C ALA A 501 9.43 -7.63 -38.40
N GLU A 502 9.85 -7.63 -39.68
CA GLU A 502 9.38 -8.57 -40.70
C GLU A 502 9.57 -10.03 -40.28
N SER A 503 10.75 -10.39 -39.75
CA SER A 503 11.01 -11.73 -39.22
C SER A 503 10.07 -12.07 -38.06
N VAL A 504 9.97 -11.20 -37.04
CA VAL A 504 9.15 -11.44 -35.84
C VAL A 504 7.67 -11.61 -36.19
N LEU A 505 7.14 -10.79 -37.10
CA LEU A 505 5.76 -10.92 -37.60
C LEU A 505 5.57 -12.22 -38.38
N GLY A 506 6.54 -12.61 -39.19
CA GLY A 506 6.54 -13.88 -39.92
C GLY A 506 6.54 -15.09 -38.97
N ASP A 507 7.42 -15.08 -37.97
CA ASP A 507 7.56 -16.12 -36.95
C ASP A 507 6.26 -16.26 -36.13
N VAL A 508 5.71 -15.15 -35.61
CA VAL A 508 4.46 -15.15 -34.83
C VAL A 508 3.26 -15.60 -35.68
N LYS A 509 3.14 -15.14 -36.92
CA LYS A 509 2.10 -15.62 -37.85
C LYS A 509 2.25 -17.10 -38.19
N GLY A 510 3.48 -17.60 -38.24
CA GLY A 510 3.79 -19.02 -38.42
C GLY A 510 3.35 -19.86 -37.22
N GLU A 511 3.69 -19.43 -35.99
CA GLU A 511 3.26 -20.06 -34.75
C GLU A 511 1.73 -20.14 -34.63
N MET A 512 1.02 -19.03 -34.90
CA MET A 512 -0.45 -18.98 -34.89
C MET A 512 -1.12 -19.91 -35.91
N GLN A 513 -0.42 -20.28 -36.99
CA GLN A 513 -0.92 -21.23 -38.00
C GLN A 513 -0.47 -22.68 -37.73
N ALA A 514 0.63 -22.88 -37.01
CA ALA A 514 1.21 -24.19 -36.74
C ALA A 514 0.50 -24.96 -35.62
N GLY A 515 -0.11 -24.27 -34.65
CA GLY A 515 -0.85 -24.91 -33.55
C GLY A 515 -0.96 -24.06 -32.29
N PRO A 516 -0.95 -24.67 -31.10
CA PRO A 516 -0.95 -23.96 -29.82
C PRO A 516 0.30 -23.10 -29.66
N TYR A 517 0.11 -21.79 -29.53
CA TYR A 517 1.16 -20.78 -29.31
C TYR A 517 1.03 -20.13 -27.92
N ASP A 518 1.94 -19.23 -27.55
CA ASP A 518 1.86 -18.44 -26.31
C ASP A 518 1.47 -16.98 -26.64
N PRO A 519 0.21 -16.57 -26.43
CA PRO A 519 -0.24 -15.23 -26.80
C PRO A 519 0.47 -14.09 -26.07
N ILE A 520 0.98 -14.32 -24.86
CA ILE A 520 1.63 -13.27 -24.06
C ILE A 520 3.09 -13.11 -24.49
N ASP A 521 3.77 -14.21 -24.80
CA ASP A 521 5.11 -14.16 -25.40
C ASP A 521 5.07 -13.59 -26.83
N ALA A 522 4.10 -14.02 -27.66
CA ALA A 522 3.91 -13.51 -29.00
C ALA A 522 3.58 -12.01 -29.02
N LEU A 523 2.65 -11.55 -28.16
CA LEU A 523 2.32 -10.13 -28.04
C LEU A 523 3.54 -9.30 -27.61
N ARG A 524 4.28 -9.74 -26.58
CA ARG A 524 5.51 -9.07 -26.15
C ARG A 524 6.58 -9.03 -27.26
N ARG A 525 6.74 -10.10 -28.06
CA ARG A 525 7.66 -10.09 -29.21
C ARG A 525 7.26 -9.05 -30.26
N VAL A 526 5.97 -8.88 -30.53
CA VAL A 526 5.46 -7.81 -31.42
C VAL A 526 5.72 -6.43 -30.79
N GLU A 527 5.36 -6.21 -29.52
CA GLU A 527 5.65 -4.96 -28.78
C GLU A 527 7.15 -4.58 -28.81
N GLU A 528 8.06 -5.54 -28.64
CA GLU A 528 9.51 -5.36 -28.67
C GLU A 528 10.03 -5.00 -30.08
N ALA A 529 9.46 -5.60 -31.13
CA ALA A 529 9.83 -5.32 -32.51
C ALA A 529 9.30 -3.96 -33.00
N ASP A 530 8.06 -3.62 -32.61
CA ASP A 530 7.37 -2.38 -32.93
C ASP A 530 8.05 -1.17 -32.27
N ALA A 531 8.28 -1.21 -30.96
CA ALA A 531 9.00 -0.15 -30.25
C ALA A 531 10.45 0.02 -30.74
N ALA A 532 11.08 -1.05 -31.23
CA ALA A 532 12.37 -0.95 -31.88
C ALA A 532 12.28 -0.23 -33.25
N LEU A 533 11.25 -0.50 -34.06
CA LEU A 533 11.00 0.21 -35.31
C LEU A 533 10.74 1.70 -35.07
N ASP A 534 9.89 2.03 -34.10
CA ASP A 534 9.46 3.40 -33.79
C ASP A 534 10.63 4.28 -33.28
N GLU A 535 11.62 3.73 -32.54
CA GLU A 535 12.85 4.46 -32.17
C GLU A 535 13.65 4.94 -33.40
N ALA A 536 13.67 4.16 -34.50
CA ALA A 536 14.31 4.58 -35.74
C ALA A 536 13.45 5.55 -36.57
N LEU A 537 12.12 5.56 -36.38
CA LEU A 537 11.18 6.49 -37.02
C LEU A 537 11.06 7.83 -36.29
N ALA A 538 11.47 7.90 -35.02
CA ALA A 538 11.35 9.09 -34.16
C ALA A 538 12.04 10.37 -34.70
N GLY A 539 12.93 10.24 -35.68
CA GLY A 539 13.55 11.38 -36.37
C GLY A 539 12.71 12.00 -37.50
N ALA A 540 11.55 11.44 -37.86
CA ALA A 540 10.88 11.71 -39.14
C ALA A 540 9.40 12.14 -39.08
N ARG A 541 8.75 12.16 -37.91
CA ARG A 541 7.28 12.34 -37.79
C ARG A 541 6.87 13.34 -36.70
N GLU A 542 5.73 13.99 -36.90
CA GLU A 542 5.19 15.01 -35.99
C GLU A 542 4.69 14.40 -34.67
N GLN A 543 4.87 15.15 -33.57
CA GLN A 543 4.59 14.71 -32.20
C GLN A 543 3.21 14.04 -32.05
N GLU A 544 2.16 14.59 -32.65
CA GLU A 544 0.78 14.10 -32.55
C GLU A 544 0.53 12.70 -33.12
N GLN A 545 1.41 12.20 -33.99
CA GLN A 545 1.32 10.84 -34.55
C GLN A 545 1.98 9.82 -33.62
N GLY A 546 3.16 10.15 -33.06
CA GLY A 546 3.83 9.32 -32.05
C GLY A 546 3.01 9.22 -30.76
N ASP A 547 2.38 10.33 -30.36
CA ASP A 547 1.49 10.38 -29.20
C ASP A 547 0.28 9.43 -29.31
N ARG A 548 -0.22 9.18 -30.52
CA ARG A 548 -1.34 8.25 -30.75
C ARG A 548 -0.89 6.78 -30.70
N ARG A 549 0.20 6.45 -31.40
CA ARG A 549 0.84 5.10 -31.33
C ARG A 549 1.21 4.71 -29.90
N ALA A 550 1.89 5.61 -29.19
CA ALA A 550 2.33 5.37 -27.83
C ALA A 550 1.18 5.07 -26.85
N ARG A 551 -0.07 5.50 -27.16
CA ARG A 551 -1.26 5.11 -26.39
C ARG A 551 -1.75 3.69 -26.71
N SER A 552 -1.71 3.25 -27.97
CA SER A 552 -2.03 1.86 -28.34
C SER A 552 -1.05 0.88 -27.70
N LEU A 553 0.25 1.14 -27.85
CA LEU A 553 1.32 0.31 -27.29
C LEU A 553 1.33 0.31 -25.76
N LEU A 554 0.98 1.44 -25.11
CA LEU A 554 0.91 1.53 -23.65
C LEU A 554 -0.10 0.55 -23.04
N ASP A 555 -1.28 0.39 -23.63
CA ASP A 555 -2.27 -0.56 -23.11
C ASP A 555 -1.78 -2.00 -23.23
N GLN A 556 -1.04 -2.32 -24.30
CA GLN A 556 -0.44 -3.64 -24.56
C GLN A 556 0.71 -3.92 -23.56
N ALA A 557 1.70 -3.02 -23.49
CA ALA A 557 2.83 -3.09 -22.56
C ALA A 557 2.40 -3.05 -21.07
N THR A 558 1.25 -2.44 -20.77
CA THR A 558 0.65 -2.47 -19.42
C THR A 558 0.06 -3.86 -19.09
N LEU A 559 -0.45 -4.61 -20.07
CA LEU A 559 -0.94 -5.97 -19.87
C LEU A 559 0.21 -6.96 -19.64
N THR A 560 1.25 -6.92 -20.49
CA THR A 560 2.44 -7.77 -20.36
C THR A 560 3.14 -7.54 -19.01
N ALA A 561 3.47 -6.28 -18.69
CA ALA A 561 4.06 -5.91 -17.41
C ALA A 561 3.21 -6.31 -16.19
N ARG A 562 1.88 -6.25 -16.27
CA ARG A 562 0.98 -6.70 -15.20
C ARG A 562 1.02 -8.22 -15.00
N SER A 563 1.00 -9.00 -16.09
CA SER A 563 1.12 -10.47 -16.02
C SER A 563 2.46 -10.89 -15.43
N ALA A 564 3.56 -10.27 -15.88
CA ALA A 564 4.90 -10.53 -15.37
C ALA A 564 5.05 -10.16 -13.88
N ILE A 565 4.53 -8.99 -13.46
CA ILE A 565 4.53 -8.59 -12.04
C ILE A 565 3.68 -9.55 -11.21
N ALA A 566 2.50 -9.96 -11.68
CA ALA A 566 1.64 -10.87 -10.94
C ALA A 566 2.31 -12.25 -10.75
N ALA A 567 2.88 -12.83 -11.81
CA ALA A 567 3.62 -14.09 -11.73
C ALA A 567 4.87 -13.99 -10.81
N ALA A 568 5.54 -12.83 -10.78
CA ALA A 568 6.62 -12.57 -9.83
C ALA A 568 6.12 -12.43 -8.38
N VAL A 569 4.97 -11.80 -8.13
CA VAL A 569 4.34 -11.75 -6.80
C VAL A 569 3.98 -13.15 -6.31
N ASP A 570 3.26 -13.93 -7.11
CA ASP A 570 2.75 -15.26 -6.71
C ASP A 570 3.90 -16.23 -6.39
N CYS A 571 4.97 -16.20 -7.20
CA CYS A 571 6.17 -17.00 -6.97
C CYS A 571 6.86 -16.62 -5.64
N ILE A 572 7.03 -15.32 -5.37
CA ILE A 572 7.76 -14.82 -4.19
C ILE A 572 6.94 -14.97 -2.89
N THR A 573 5.62 -14.77 -2.95
CA THR A 573 4.72 -14.95 -1.80
C THR A 573 4.61 -16.42 -1.40
N THR A 574 4.41 -17.32 -2.36
CA THR A 574 4.22 -18.76 -2.10
C THR A 574 5.52 -19.48 -1.70
N ASN A 575 6.67 -18.83 -1.84
CA ASN A 575 8.00 -19.38 -1.50
C ASN A 575 8.81 -18.45 -0.58
N ARG A 576 8.16 -17.73 0.34
CA ARG A 576 8.81 -16.69 1.17
C ARG A 576 10.01 -17.17 1.99
N GLY A 577 10.10 -18.48 2.28
CA GLY A 577 11.22 -19.08 3.01
C GLY A 577 12.47 -19.34 2.16
N ALA A 578 12.31 -19.46 0.84
CA ALA A 578 13.41 -19.76 -0.10
C ALA A 578 13.93 -18.51 -0.84
N VAL A 579 13.04 -17.60 -1.23
CA VAL A 579 13.41 -16.46 -2.11
C VAL A 579 14.24 -15.40 -1.39
N GLY A 580 15.37 -15.01 -1.97
CA GLY A 580 16.31 -14.03 -1.45
C GLY A 580 15.91 -12.57 -1.65
N SER A 581 16.75 -11.67 -1.13
CA SER A 581 16.51 -10.21 -1.18
C SER A 581 16.61 -9.61 -2.58
N GLN A 582 17.36 -10.25 -3.51
CA GLN A 582 17.56 -9.72 -4.87
C GLN A 582 16.27 -9.76 -5.70
N ALA A 583 15.58 -10.90 -5.74
CA ALA A 583 14.30 -11.06 -6.43
C ALA A 583 13.25 -10.05 -5.90
N ARG A 584 13.11 -9.94 -4.57
CA ARG A 584 12.25 -8.96 -3.89
C ARG A 584 12.59 -7.51 -4.27
N THR A 585 13.87 -7.18 -4.38
CA THR A 585 14.33 -5.85 -4.81
C THR A 585 13.98 -5.54 -6.26
N ARG A 586 14.05 -6.52 -7.17
CA ARG A 586 13.64 -6.36 -8.57
C ARG A 586 12.13 -6.17 -8.70
N LEU A 587 11.33 -7.00 -8.02
CA LEU A 587 9.87 -6.86 -7.98
C LEU A 587 9.43 -5.49 -7.48
N ALA A 588 10.04 -5.01 -6.39
CA ALA A 588 9.71 -3.70 -5.84
C ALA A 588 10.08 -2.53 -6.77
N GLU A 589 11.10 -2.67 -7.63
CA GLU A 589 11.36 -1.68 -8.69
C GLU A 589 10.36 -1.83 -9.84
N ALA A 590 10.03 -3.05 -10.29
CA ALA A 590 9.03 -3.29 -11.33
C ALA A 590 7.68 -2.63 -10.99
N GLN A 591 7.20 -2.81 -9.75
CA GLN A 591 5.99 -2.17 -9.23
C GLN A 591 6.07 -0.63 -9.31
N ARG A 592 7.16 -0.02 -8.79
CA ARG A 592 7.41 1.44 -8.91
C ARG A 592 7.40 1.94 -10.35
N ARG A 593 7.84 1.13 -11.31
CA ARG A 593 7.86 1.48 -12.73
C ARG A 593 6.46 1.42 -13.36
N LEU A 594 5.67 0.41 -13.04
CA LEU A 594 4.27 0.34 -13.47
C LEU A 594 3.43 1.48 -12.86
N ASP A 595 3.68 1.85 -11.61
CA ASP A 595 3.04 3.02 -10.99
C ASP A 595 3.46 4.34 -11.65
N ARG A 596 4.76 4.52 -11.94
CA ARG A 596 5.23 5.70 -12.68
C ARG A 596 4.70 5.75 -14.11
N SER A 597 4.46 4.61 -14.75
CA SER A 597 3.79 4.53 -16.06
C SER A 597 2.38 5.13 -16.00
N ARG A 598 1.59 4.72 -14.99
CA ARG A 598 0.23 5.26 -14.73
C ARG A 598 0.23 6.76 -14.45
N GLU A 599 1.19 7.25 -13.65
CA GLU A 599 1.35 8.68 -13.40
C GLU A 599 1.59 9.47 -14.70
N LEU A 600 2.53 9.00 -15.54
CA LEU A 600 2.88 9.68 -16.80
C LEU A 600 1.72 9.70 -17.79
N ALA A 601 1.01 8.57 -17.92
CA ALA A 601 -0.20 8.46 -18.74
C ALA A 601 -1.28 9.45 -18.29
N GLY A 602 -1.52 9.56 -16.97
CA GLY A 602 -2.45 10.53 -16.38
C GLY A 602 -2.04 12.00 -16.58
N THR A 603 -0.74 12.28 -16.71
CA THR A 603 -0.23 13.63 -17.07
C THR A 603 -0.17 13.90 -18.58
N GLY A 604 -0.56 12.94 -19.42
CA GLY A 604 -0.57 13.10 -20.88
C GLY A 604 0.77 12.82 -21.57
N ASP A 605 1.70 12.12 -20.93
CA ASP A 605 2.97 11.64 -21.51
C ASP A 605 2.90 10.13 -21.82
N PRO A 606 2.36 9.73 -22.99
CA PRO A 606 2.22 8.32 -23.33
C PRO A 606 3.56 7.66 -23.67
N GLN A 607 4.52 8.42 -24.22
CA GLN A 607 5.84 7.90 -24.59
C GLN A 607 6.66 7.56 -23.33
N GLY A 608 6.70 8.46 -22.36
CA GLY A 608 7.30 8.20 -21.06
C GLY A 608 6.59 7.08 -20.29
N ALA A 609 5.26 7.02 -20.37
CA ALA A 609 4.48 5.94 -19.77
C ALA A 609 4.83 4.56 -20.34
N LEU A 610 4.87 4.43 -21.67
CA LEU A 610 5.24 3.20 -22.38
C LEU A 610 6.64 2.71 -21.98
N ALA A 611 7.62 3.62 -21.98
CA ALA A 611 8.99 3.30 -21.59
C ALA A 611 9.12 2.85 -20.11
N GLN A 612 8.23 3.30 -19.21
CA GLN A 612 8.18 2.77 -17.84
C GLN A 612 7.47 1.40 -17.75
N ALA A 613 6.46 1.14 -18.58
CA ALA A 613 5.78 -0.17 -18.62
C ALA A 613 6.73 -1.28 -19.10
N GLN A 614 7.45 -1.05 -20.20
CA GLN A 614 8.46 -1.98 -20.72
C GLN A 614 9.60 -2.24 -19.70
N GLN A 615 10.03 -1.20 -18.97
CA GLN A 615 11.00 -1.36 -17.87
C GLN A 615 10.42 -2.16 -16.69
N ALA A 616 9.11 -2.05 -16.42
CA ALA A 616 8.43 -2.82 -15.39
C ALA A 616 8.38 -4.32 -15.75
N ASP A 617 8.02 -4.67 -16.98
CA ASP A 617 8.00 -6.06 -17.47
C ASP A 617 9.38 -6.71 -17.36
N SER A 618 10.41 -6.08 -17.94
CA SER A 618 11.78 -6.58 -17.93
C SER A 618 12.31 -6.81 -16.50
N LEU A 619 11.96 -5.93 -15.55
CA LEU A 619 12.34 -6.09 -14.14
C LEU A 619 11.53 -7.19 -13.43
N ALA A 620 10.27 -7.41 -13.80
CA ALA A 620 9.44 -8.46 -13.26
C ALA A 620 9.86 -9.86 -13.76
N GLY A 621 10.19 -10.00 -15.04
CA GLY A 621 10.81 -11.22 -15.59
C GLY A 621 12.12 -11.58 -14.88
N GLN A 622 12.99 -10.58 -14.64
CA GLN A 622 14.20 -10.74 -13.83
C GLN A 622 13.90 -11.10 -12.37
N ALA A 623 12.86 -10.53 -11.76
CA ALA A 623 12.43 -10.88 -10.40
C ALA A 623 11.96 -12.34 -10.30
N ARG A 624 11.15 -12.79 -11.28
CA ARG A 624 10.62 -14.16 -11.33
C ARG A 624 11.73 -15.18 -11.54
N SER A 625 12.63 -14.95 -12.49
CA SER A 625 13.74 -15.88 -12.75
C SER A 625 14.71 -16.01 -11.57
N LEU A 626 14.99 -14.91 -10.84
CA LEU A 626 15.75 -14.98 -9.60
C LEU A 626 15.01 -15.78 -8.51
N ALA A 627 13.70 -15.60 -8.37
CA ALA A 627 12.91 -16.36 -7.41
C ALA A 627 12.83 -17.87 -7.74
N GLU A 628 12.69 -18.22 -9.03
CA GLU A 628 12.73 -19.61 -9.52
C GLU A 628 14.10 -20.26 -9.23
N GLN A 629 15.20 -19.53 -9.46
CA GLN A 629 16.56 -19.97 -9.13
C GLN A 629 16.76 -20.16 -7.62
N ASP A 630 16.31 -19.19 -6.80
CA ASP A 630 16.38 -19.27 -5.34
C ASP A 630 15.65 -20.54 -4.83
N VAL A 631 14.40 -20.76 -5.29
CA VAL A 631 13.59 -21.95 -4.93
C VAL A 631 14.26 -23.26 -5.33
N GLY A 632 14.75 -23.37 -6.57
CA GLY A 632 15.49 -24.55 -7.03
C GLY A 632 16.76 -24.81 -6.21
N SER A 633 17.50 -23.75 -5.87
CA SER A 633 18.72 -23.85 -5.06
C SER A 633 18.45 -24.24 -3.60
N TYR A 634 17.30 -23.83 -3.05
CA TYR A 634 16.87 -24.18 -1.70
C TYR A 634 16.51 -25.67 -1.62
N GLY A 635 15.73 -26.18 -2.58
CA GLY A 635 15.43 -27.61 -2.69
C GLY A 635 16.69 -28.48 -2.82
N GLY A 636 17.67 -28.01 -3.61
CA GLY A 636 18.97 -28.69 -3.76
C GLY A 636 19.90 -28.60 -2.54
N ARG A 637 19.60 -27.76 -1.54
CA ARG A 637 20.42 -27.61 -0.32
C ARG A 637 20.05 -28.62 0.78
N SER A 638 18.89 -29.27 0.69
CA SER A 638 18.56 -30.48 1.46
C SER A 638 19.39 -31.66 0.93
N GLY A 639 20.57 -31.88 1.53
CA GLY A 639 21.62 -32.73 0.97
C GLY A 639 21.27 -34.23 0.82
N PRO A 640 22.08 -34.97 0.03
CA PRO A 640 21.87 -36.38 -0.28
C PRO A 640 21.97 -37.24 1.00
N GLY A 641 20.81 -37.60 1.55
CA GLY A 641 20.66 -38.26 2.85
C GLY A 641 19.33 -37.94 3.55
N GLY A 642 18.61 -36.91 3.11
CA GLY A 642 17.25 -36.61 3.57
C GLY A 642 16.25 -37.72 3.23
N MET A 643 15.69 -38.35 4.26
CA MET A 643 14.68 -39.42 4.26
C MET A 643 13.65 -39.34 3.10
N GLN A 644 13.77 -40.23 2.11
CA GLN A 644 12.75 -40.38 1.05
C GLN A 644 11.55 -41.22 1.56
N GLY A 645 10.81 -40.66 2.51
CA GLY A 645 9.57 -41.20 3.09
C GLY A 645 8.38 -40.31 2.79
N GLY A 646 7.22 -40.90 2.50
CA GLY A 646 6.06 -40.17 1.97
C GLY A 646 5.46 -39.12 2.91
N GLY A 647 5.30 -37.89 2.41
CA GLY A 647 4.75 -36.75 3.17
C GLY A 647 4.63 -35.44 2.38
N GLY A 648 4.20 -35.51 1.10
CA GLY A 648 4.27 -34.41 0.12
C GLY A 648 3.88 -33.02 0.63
N GLY A 649 2.69 -32.90 1.24
CA GLY A 649 2.14 -31.62 1.69
C GLY A 649 2.95 -30.85 2.72
N VAL A 650 3.87 -31.50 3.43
CA VAL A 650 4.71 -30.84 4.46
C VAL A 650 5.81 -29.99 3.82
N GLY A 651 6.55 -30.53 2.85
CA GLY A 651 7.69 -29.85 2.26
C GLY A 651 7.29 -28.54 1.56
N GLY A 652 6.16 -28.57 0.84
CA GLY A 652 5.59 -27.39 0.21
C GLY A 652 5.15 -26.31 1.22
N ALA A 653 4.47 -26.69 2.30
CA ALA A 653 4.00 -25.75 3.32
C ALA A 653 5.15 -24.99 4.01
N VAL A 654 6.27 -25.67 4.28
CA VAL A 654 7.46 -25.07 4.89
C VAL A 654 8.17 -24.09 3.94
N LEU A 655 8.23 -24.37 2.62
CA LEU A 655 8.78 -23.44 1.62
C LEU A 655 7.99 -22.12 1.54
N GLY A 656 6.67 -22.21 1.67
CA GLY A 656 5.80 -21.05 1.83
C GLY A 656 5.91 -20.35 3.20
N GLY A 657 6.74 -20.86 4.11
CA GLY A 657 6.92 -20.29 5.44
C GLY A 657 5.68 -20.42 6.33
N ILE A 658 4.84 -21.44 6.11
CA ILE A 658 3.81 -21.87 7.07
C ILE A 658 4.53 -22.74 8.12
N ILE A 659 5.03 -22.08 9.15
CA ILE A 659 5.79 -22.75 10.21
C ILE A 659 4.80 -23.38 11.21
N LEU A 660 4.47 -24.65 11.00
CA LEU A 660 4.15 -25.56 12.11
C LEU A 660 5.42 -26.29 12.53
N GLY A 661 6.21 -25.64 13.39
CA GLY A 661 7.13 -26.35 14.27
C GLY A 661 6.36 -27.30 15.19
N GLY A 662 7.04 -28.31 15.73
CA GLY A 662 6.57 -29.03 16.92
C GLY A 662 5.65 -30.24 16.80
N LEU A 663 5.09 -30.64 15.62
CA LEU A 663 4.23 -31.84 15.60
C LEU A 663 4.22 -32.69 14.33
N LEU A 664 5.40 -33.22 13.99
CA LEU A 664 5.61 -34.33 13.04
C LEU A 664 6.38 -35.53 13.63
N GLY A 665 6.82 -35.45 14.89
CA GLY A 665 7.37 -36.58 15.66
C GLY A 665 6.28 -37.22 16.54
N GLY A 666 6.20 -38.56 16.55
CA GLY A 666 5.16 -39.29 17.28
C GLY A 666 5.64 -39.92 18.61
N GLY A 667 4.92 -39.64 19.70
CA GLY A 667 4.79 -40.47 20.92
C GLY A 667 6.04 -40.69 21.81
N GLY A 668 6.04 -40.15 23.04
CA GLY A 668 7.24 -40.27 23.92
C GLY A 668 7.15 -40.14 25.46
N GLY A 669 6.05 -39.72 26.10
CA GLY A 669 5.79 -39.93 27.55
C GLY A 669 6.60 -39.18 28.64
N ARG A 670 5.92 -38.94 29.79
CA ARG A 670 6.39 -38.33 31.08
C ARG A 670 6.76 -36.83 31.02
N GLY A 671 6.55 -36.03 32.09
CA GLY A 671 5.85 -36.27 33.36
C GLY A 671 6.18 -35.23 34.46
N GLY A 672 5.20 -34.84 35.29
CA GLY A 672 5.26 -33.72 36.25
C GLY A 672 4.69 -32.42 35.63
N GLY A 673 4.02 -31.49 36.33
CA GLY A 673 3.87 -31.26 37.77
C GLY A 673 4.60 -29.98 38.19
N GLY A 674 3.99 -28.97 38.81
CA GLY A 674 2.59 -28.79 39.21
C GLY A 674 2.48 -27.80 40.38
N TYR A 675 2.06 -26.56 40.12
CA TYR A 675 1.80 -25.53 41.14
C TYR A 675 0.58 -24.70 40.73
N GLY A 676 -0.13 -24.14 41.73
CA GLY A 676 -1.25 -23.24 41.52
C GLY A 676 -1.12 -22.00 42.39
N GLY A 677 -1.65 -20.88 41.90
CA GLY A 677 -1.72 -19.60 42.60
C GLY A 677 -2.66 -18.68 41.84
N GLY A 678 -3.82 -18.38 42.44
CA GLY A 678 -4.86 -17.58 41.77
C GLY A 678 -4.79 -16.11 42.18
N PHE A 679 -4.88 -15.22 41.21
CA PHE A 679 -5.23 -13.81 41.41
C PHE A 679 -6.34 -13.43 40.44
N GLY A 680 -7.45 -12.90 40.97
CA GLY A 680 -8.51 -12.28 40.19
C GLY A 680 -8.35 -10.77 40.21
N GLY A 681 -8.29 -10.15 39.03
CA GLY A 681 -8.19 -8.70 38.86
C GLY A 681 -8.44 -8.33 37.40
N GLY A 682 -9.67 -7.90 37.09
CA GLY A 682 -10.07 -7.54 35.73
C GLY A 682 -9.54 -6.16 35.33
N GLY A 683 -8.60 -6.13 34.39
CA GLY A 683 -8.10 -4.93 33.74
C GLY A 683 -7.13 -5.33 32.63
N GLY A 684 -7.35 -4.87 31.39
CA GLY A 684 -6.51 -5.23 30.25
C GLY A 684 -5.10 -4.60 30.38
N PRO A 685 -4.02 -5.38 30.17
CA PRO A 685 -2.67 -4.83 30.01
C PRO A 685 -2.56 -3.87 28.82
N GLY A 686 -1.48 -3.08 28.78
CA GLY A 686 -1.14 -2.27 27.60
C GLY A 686 -0.62 -3.16 26.47
N SER A 687 -0.92 -2.80 25.21
CA SER A 687 -0.32 -3.44 24.04
C SER A 687 1.13 -2.94 23.84
N PHE A 688 1.92 -3.71 23.09
CA PHE A 688 3.31 -3.38 22.79
C PHE A 688 3.46 -2.14 21.90
N GLY A 689 4.54 -1.40 22.12
CA GLY A 689 5.06 -0.37 21.20
C GLY A 689 5.60 0.87 21.93
N GLY A 690 6.58 1.54 21.32
CA GLY A 690 7.16 2.78 21.85
C GLY A 690 6.23 3.99 21.71
N GLY A 691 6.63 5.18 22.18
CA GLY A 691 5.78 6.38 22.34
C GLY A 691 4.96 6.91 21.15
N GLY A 692 5.12 6.35 19.95
CA GLY A 692 4.17 6.51 18.84
C GLY A 692 2.81 5.83 19.05
N THR A 693 2.76 4.74 19.83
CA THR A 693 1.56 3.94 20.10
C THR A 693 1.03 4.13 21.52
N ARG A 694 0.70 5.38 21.87
CA ARG A 694 -0.14 5.61 23.05
C ARG A 694 -1.47 4.88 22.83
N GLY A 695 -1.79 3.91 23.69
CA GLY A 695 -3.01 3.11 23.56
C GLY A 695 -4.24 4.00 23.37
N ARG A 696 -5.12 3.64 22.43
CA ARG A 696 -6.36 4.37 22.16
C ARG A 696 -7.56 3.62 22.69
N ARG A 697 -8.52 4.36 23.23
CA ARG A 697 -9.86 3.88 23.57
C ARG A 697 -10.86 4.64 22.70
N GLY A 698 -11.81 3.93 22.10
CA GLY A 698 -12.69 4.51 21.09
C GLY A 698 -13.84 3.60 20.72
N GLY A 699 -14.72 4.12 19.86
CA GLY A 699 -15.92 3.42 19.42
C GLY A 699 -16.70 4.26 18.40
N GLY A 700 -17.83 3.73 17.94
CA GLY A 700 -18.63 4.30 16.86
C GLY A 700 -19.12 3.20 15.92
N GLY A 701 -19.52 3.57 14.71
CA GLY A 701 -20.08 2.64 13.74
C GLY A 701 -20.82 3.31 12.60
N ARG A 702 -21.81 2.60 12.04
CA ARG A 702 -22.78 3.15 11.10
C ARG A 702 -24.00 3.72 11.82
N PHE A 703 -24.59 4.75 11.22
CA PHE A 703 -25.84 5.41 11.65
C PHE A 703 -26.82 5.57 10.49
#